data_AF-A0A2S9IWT2-F1
#
_entry.id   AF-A0A2S9IWT2-F1
#
_cell.length_a   1.000
_cell.length_b   1.000
_cell.length_c   1.000
_cell.angle_alpha   90.00
_cell.angle_beta   90.00
_cell.angle_gamma   90.00
#
_symmetry.space_group_name_H-M   'P 1'
#
loop_
_entity.id
_entity.type
_entity.pdbx_description
1 polymer ?
#
loop_
_entity_poly.entity_id
_entity_poly.type
_entity_poly.pdbx_seq_one_letter_code
_entity_poly.pdbx_strand_id
1 'polypeptide(L)'
;MCYRTTVTIIDPRPMEMKRLLTIIYFLLLAIVGHGQPSHLELHAYNDEPVIQALDSIVLKPGFHIRLGKNVLLSIQQHPNISSSPSSNQNYILTRTFRKEVKAGQLGQARNIGEENQTVQYFDGLGRPMQTVDLMASPKYKDIVQHIEYDGFGRESHKYLPYAEQTSNNGSFKMAAKTSQENYYKSTGWDAHVKKTERPYAVTVFENSPLNRVKEQGAPGMVWQPATSRTSSTGRTVVTDYGTNVITPSAEAVKLWQVDYNASGTPTGARSTTSYAAGRLYKTVVKDENWVSDRAGTVEEYRDFDDRVVLKRIWETESKKLETYYVYDDFGDLCYVVPPAVTAGSFTESAAAFTNYIYAYRYDSRRRLKEKKIPGKGWEWIVYNQNDLPIMTQDALQRTKNPKEWSYTKYDAFGRVVQTGTLTAAHATQSAAQTAADNHARPGNRDWEQRRVNAAEYSNVSFPVANLKRLTVSYYDNYNKFMGSVDTVQLAPRAISRSTKVHSLLTGSRVYTDSGTDSLLTVYYYDERGRTIQTASRNHLGGKDIVTNTYLFSGEVETSKREHWKSLTTSQPMTVLTTNKYDHVGRLVETKKRVGSHAEVTQSQLAYNEIGQLMEKKLHVSGSSAVQEVAYGYNERGWTTSINNPSSVTDKRRFGMNLHYANNPQAYNGNIGSVQWNTKVTSSQTQTPLQTYTYTYDKLNRLKKAAYSGATNKTGRYNEELAYDVMGNIDTLRRTNGDTGWYNHFKYSYTGNKLNSVTDIGTANRDNSFIYDVNGNVTKNDRLGITDIEYNYLNLPKKFVKGTQQLVYTYDATGRKLKKALGNAVTDYVDGIQYKNGVLEFIQTEEGRILPNGSSFVYEYFLKDHLGNTRAIVDHTGKVSQIQDYYAFGMEMNTGSGLNSASNHYKYNGKEKQVELGLDQLDYGARFYDAEIGRWNVVDPAADYYPEVSPYAYVLNDPLSYTDENGEIPGPVGAVIGIAADYIQQVGINYFIGGHDLKSSLTSEISIPSLVVSGVSGAFTGGISSLTNTLTSKVGQKALTKIIDVGIDAMVSTVGKEAVNYAEGKDIDVWKSLTGGLLEAGIGKLIPLKYVDKLEKKLLRKMNVSANKAEKYKRRMANDSHRNKKTQKRNQTKFKEYSGQNRSYTRAYMGVRTVNEAYKIGGAEALQRLNLYISSPSPIPGIEVGTPEILK
;
A
#
# COMPACT_ATOMS: atom_id res chain seq x y z
N MET A 1 -47.81 31.96 -43.57
CA MET A 1 -47.94 33.38 -43.96
C MET A 1 -46.57 34.01 -43.80
N CYS A 2 -45.74 33.98 -44.85
CA CYS A 2 -45.62 35.01 -45.90
C CYS A 2 -44.74 36.17 -45.39
N TYR A 3 -43.57 36.48 -45.95
CA TYR A 3 -43.20 36.53 -47.37
C TYR A 3 -41.74 36.14 -47.62
N ARG A 4 -41.54 35.51 -48.79
CA ARG A 4 -40.27 35.33 -49.51
C ARG A 4 -40.25 36.32 -50.68
N THR A 5 -39.08 36.54 -51.28
CA THR A 5 -38.78 36.78 -52.72
C THR A 5 -37.94 38.06 -52.95
N THR A 6 -36.61 37.99 -53.11
CA THR A 6 -35.74 37.61 -54.27
C THR A 6 -35.65 38.67 -55.37
N VAL A 7 -34.44 39.15 -55.72
CA VAL A 7 -33.94 39.36 -57.12
C VAL A 7 -32.38 39.36 -57.18
N THR A 8 -31.81 38.18 -57.41
CA THR A 8 -31.07 37.67 -58.59
C THR A 8 -30.23 38.59 -59.55
N ILE A 9 -28.89 38.35 -59.54
CA ILE A 9 -27.86 38.12 -60.62
C ILE A 9 -27.33 39.26 -61.52
N ILE A 10 -25.99 39.39 -61.59
CA ILE A 10 -25.08 39.19 -62.77
C ILE A 10 -23.60 39.08 -62.29
N ASP A 11 -22.92 38.01 -62.72
CA ASP A 11 -21.47 37.62 -62.59
C ASP A 11 -20.73 38.11 -63.89
N PRO A 12 -19.38 38.22 -64.08
CA PRO A 12 -18.30 37.40 -63.49
C PRO A 12 -16.88 37.98 -63.24
N ARG A 13 -16.24 37.45 -62.17
CA ARG A 13 -14.78 37.21 -61.95
C ARG A 13 -13.78 38.40 -61.91
N PRO A 14 -12.57 38.22 -61.31
CA PRO A 14 -12.19 37.43 -60.14
C PRO A 14 -11.38 38.28 -59.12
N MET A 15 -11.59 38.11 -57.80
CA MET A 15 -10.71 38.76 -56.82
C MET A 15 -10.33 37.86 -55.66
N GLU A 16 -9.06 37.49 -55.69
CA GLU A 16 -8.13 37.37 -54.58
C GLU A 16 -8.54 36.50 -53.37
N MET A 17 -8.08 35.26 -53.51
CA MET A 17 -7.79 34.23 -52.53
C MET A 17 -6.80 34.67 -51.42
N LYS A 18 -6.98 35.85 -50.81
CA LYS A 18 -6.16 36.36 -49.69
C LYS A 18 -6.91 36.59 -48.39
N ARG A 19 -8.25 36.57 -48.39
CA ARG A 19 -9.05 36.71 -47.16
C ARG A 19 -9.54 35.40 -46.54
N LEU A 20 -9.44 34.27 -47.25
CA LEU A 20 -9.76 32.95 -46.69
C LEU A 20 -8.58 32.32 -45.92
N LEU A 21 -7.35 32.66 -46.28
CA LEU A 21 -6.16 32.16 -45.57
C LEU A 21 -5.93 32.82 -44.21
N THR A 22 -6.41 34.05 -43.99
CA THR A 22 -6.25 34.74 -42.69
C THR A 22 -7.22 34.21 -41.62
N ILE A 23 -8.34 33.59 -42.01
CA ILE A 23 -9.28 32.95 -41.08
C ILE A 23 -8.85 31.51 -40.75
N ILE A 24 -8.10 30.86 -41.64
CA ILE A 24 -7.52 29.51 -41.39
C ILE A 24 -6.20 29.60 -40.60
N TYR A 25 -5.47 30.73 -40.68
CA TYR A 25 -4.24 30.93 -39.89
C TYR A 25 -4.50 31.19 -38.38
N PHE A 26 -5.73 31.49 -37.97
CA PHE A 26 -6.11 31.59 -36.55
C PHE A 26 -6.45 30.23 -35.90
N LEU A 27 -6.43 29.13 -36.66
CA LEU A 27 -6.71 27.79 -36.16
C LEU A 27 -5.47 26.87 -36.04
N LEU A 28 -4.28 27.38 -36.34
CA LEU A 28 -3.04 26.60 -36.36
C LEU A 28 -1.88 27.39 -35.73
N LEU A 29 -1.93 27.54 -34.41
CA LEU A 29 -0.75 27.84 -33.59
C LEU A 29 -0.86 27.06 -32.28
N ALA A 30 0.18 26.26 -32.03
CA ALA A 30 0.28 25.23 -31.02
C ALA A 30 -0.16 25.68 -29.61
N ILE A 31 -1.29 25.15 -29.15
CA ILE A 31 -1.50 24.91 -27.73
C ILE A 31 -0.99 23.51 -27.47
N VAL A 32 0.23 23.41 -26.94
CA VAL A 32 0.60 22.24 -26.15
C VAL A 32 -0.46 22.14 -25.04
N GLY A 33 -1.19 21.02 -25.03
CA GLY A 33 -2.42 20.82 -24.26
C GLY A 33 -2.21 20.72 -22.75
N HIS A 34 -1.72 21.79 -22.12
CA HIS A 34 -1.76 21.97 -20.68
C HIS A 34 -3.05 22.71 -20.35
N GLY A 35 -3.82 22.21 -19.37
CA GLY A 35 -4.95 22.95 -18.80
C GLY A 35 -4.50 24.36 -18.40
N GLN A 36 -5.36 25.35 -18.62
CA GLN A 36 -5.05 26.75 -18.30
C GLN A 36 -4.65 26.87 -16.82
N PRO A 37 -3.57 27.59 -16.48
CA PRO A 37 -3.11 27.69 -15.11
C PRO A 37 -4.16 28.39 -14.24
N SER A 38 -4.56 27.79 -13.12
CA SER A 38 -5.46 28.44 -12.16
C SER A 38 -4.87 29.76 -11.64
N HIS A 39 -3.58 29.76 -11.27
CA HIS A 39 -2.88 30.97 -10.88
C HIS A 39 -1.60 31.13 -11.69
N LEU A 40 -1.46 32.26 -12.39
CA LEU A 40 -0.31 32.59 -13.23
C LEU A 40 0.47 33.76 -12.64
N GLU A 41 1.79 33.63 -12.53
CA GLU A 41 2.68 34.71 -12.10
C GLU A 41 3.63 35.08 -13.24
N LEU A 42 3.70 36.36 -13.58
CA LEU A 42 4.50 36.86 -14.71
C LEU A 42 5.62 37.76 -14.22
N HIS A 43 6.85 37.39 -14.55
CA HIS A 43 8.06 38.14 -14.22
C HIS A 43 8.58 38.99 -15.39
N ALA A 44 8.26 38.60 -16.62
CA ALA A 44 8.62 39.32 -17.85
C ALA A 44 7.55 39.12 -18.92
N TYR A 45 7.46 40.05 -19.88
CA TYR A 45 6.54 39.94 -21.01
C TYR A 45 7.19 39.18 -22.18
N ASN A 46 6.56 38.09 -22.61
CA ASN A 46 7.07 37.19 -23.66
C ASN A 46 6.46 37.43 -25.05
N ASP A 47 6.03 38.66 -25.36
CA ASP A 47 5.36 39.02 -26.62
C ASP A 47 4.04 38.25 -26.89
N GLU A 48 3.41 37.73 -25.84
CA GLU A 48 2.13 37.04 -25.92
C GLU A 48 0.98 38.06 -26.05
N PRO A 49 0.16 38.02 -27.12
CA PRO A 49 -0.92 39.00 -27.31
C PRO A 49 -2.05 38.85 -26.29
N VAL A 50 -2.19 37.66 -25.68
CA VAL A 50 -3.17 37.35 -24.66
C VAL A 50 -2.53 36.42 -23.63
N ILE A 51 -2.67 36.74 -22.35
CA ILE A 51 -2.22 35.93 -21.23
C ILE A 51 -3.42 35.56 -20.38
N GLN A 52 -3.61 34.26 -20.12
CA GLN A 52 -4.82 33.75 -19.47
C GLN A 52 -4.51 32.90 -18.24
N ALA A 53 -5.35 33.01 -17.22
CA ALA A 53 -5.36 32.14 -16.03
C ALA A 53 -6.81 31.94 -15.56
N LEU A 54 -7.09 30.96 -14.70
CA LEU A 54 -8.47 30.70 -14.27
C LEU A 54 -8.93 31.51 -13.05
N ASP A 55 -8.03 31.73 -12.10
CA ASP A 55 -8.32 32.40 -10.83
C ASP A 55 -7.55 33.72 -10.67
N SER A 56 -6.25 33.77 -11.04
CA SER A 56 -5.49 35.02 -10.93
C SER A 56 -4.29 35.12 -11.87
N ILE A 57 -4.01 36.34 -12.35
CA ILE A 57 -2.73 36.71 -12.98
C ILE A 57 -2.03 37.73 -12.08
N VAL A 58 -0.81 37.43 -11.63
CA VAL A 58 -0.01 38.31 -10.78
C VAL A 58 1.21 38.80 -11.55
N LEU A 59 1.27 40.10 -11.81
CA LEU A 59 2.44 40.75 -12.40
C LEU A 59 3.46 41.06 -11.29
N LYS A 60 4.68 40.54 -11.41
CA LYS A 60 5.74 40.78 -10.42
C LYS A 60 6.48 42.10 -10.71
N PRO A 61 7.14 42.72 -9.70
CA PRO A 61 7.91 43.95 -9.88
C PRO A 61 8.94 43.81 -11.03
N GLY A 62 9.01 44.81 -11.90
CA GLY A 62 9.88 44.81 -13.08
C GLY A 62 9.24 44.30 -14.38
N PHE A 63 8.01 43.75 -14.31
CA PHE A 63 7.25 43.41 -15.51
C PHE A 63 6.96 44.67 -16.34
N HIS A 64 7.40 44.68 -17.59
CA HIS A 64 7.15 45.76 -18.54
C HIS A 64 6.86 45.15 -19.92
N ILE A 65 5.97 45.82 -20.65
CA ILE A 65 5.62 45.47 -22.03
C ILE A 65 6.50 46.31 -22.95
N ARG A 66 7.00 45.72 -24.05
CA ARG A 66 7.83 46.45 -25.03
C ARG A 66 7.03 47.57 -25.69
N LEU A 67 7.70 48.68 -26.02
CA LEU A 67 7.08 49.82 -26.69
C LEU A 67 6.37 49.38 -27.99
N GLY A 68 5.12 49.78 -28.18
CA GLY A 68 4.32 49.43 -29.37
C GLY A 68 3.63 48.05 -29.34
N LYS A 69 3.64 47.34 -28.19
CA LYS A 69 2.92 46.08 -28.00
C LYS A 69 1.75 46.24 -27.04
N ASN A 70 0.66 45.52 -27.31
CA ASN A 70 -0.49 45.38 -26.42
C ASN A 70 -0.56 43.94 -25.93
N VAL A 71 -0.98 43.75 -24.67
CA VAL A 71 -1.26 42.43 -24.09
C VAL A 71 -2.61 42.46 -23.38
N LEU A 72 -3.42 41.43 -23.62
CA LEU A 72 -4.68 41.21 -22.92
C LEU A 72 -4.45 40.21 -21.78
N LEU A 73 -4.62 40.64 -20.52
CA LEU A 73 -4.65 39.72 -19.38
C LEU A 73 -6.11 39.30 -19.13
N SER A 74 -6.39 38.00 -19.11
CA SER A 74 -7.75 37.47 -18.93
C SER A 74 -7.80 36.43 -17.83
N ILE A 75 -8.68 36.64 -16.84
CA ILE A 75 -9.02 35.63 -15.84
C ILE A 75 -10.30 34.94 -16.33
N GLN A 76 -10.19 33.69 -16.80
CA GLN A 76 -11.34 32.90 -17.23
C GLN A 76 -11.88 32.09 -16.06
N GLN A 77 -13.15 32.24 -15.69
CA GLN A 77 -13.70 31.42 -14.62
C GLN A 77 -13.69 29.93 -14.98
N HIS A 78 -13.40 29.08 -14.00
CA HIS A 78 -13.73 27.66 -14.08
C HIS A 78 -15.17 27.50 -14.60
N PRO A 79 -15.45 26.52 -15.47
CA PRO A 79 -16.78 26.33 -15.98
C PRO A 79 -17.74 26.02 -14.83
N ASN A 80 -18.92 26.63 -14.87
CA ASN A 80 -19.99 26.34 -13.93
C ASN A 80 -20.42 24.89 -14.06
N ILE A 81 -20.67 24.25 -12.92
CA ILE A 81 -21.27 22.93 -12.87
C ILE A 81 -22.72 23.08 -13.31
N SER A 82 -22.99 22.58 -14.50
CA SER A 82 -24.33 22.40 -15.03
C SER A 82 -24.56 20.90 -15.17
N SER A 83 -24.82 20.24 -14.04
CA SER A 83 -25.20 18.83 -14.06
C SER A 83 -26.63 18.70 -14.57
N SER A 84 -26.81 17.85 -15.58
CA SER A 84 -28.15 17.46 -16.05
C SER A 84 -28.34 15.97 -15.85
N PRO A 85 -28.46 15.47 -14.59
CA PRO A 85 -28.76 14.06 -14.36
C PRO A 85 -30.01 13.65 -15.13
N SER A 86 -29.98 12.50 -15.77
CA SER A 86 -31.08 12.04 -16.59
C SER A 86 -32.30 11.70 -15.73
N SER A 87 -33.38 12.47 -15.88
CA SER A 87 -34.61 12.34 -15.08
C SER A 87 -35.36 11.03 -15.29
N ASN A 88 -35.08 10.33 -16.37
CA ASN A 88 -35.64 9.02 -16.71
C ASN A 88 -34.79 7.83 -16.20
N GLN A 89 -33.79 8.07 -15.34
CA GLN A 89 -32.93 7.05 -14.76
C GLN A 89 -32.88 7.18 -13.24
N ASN A 90 -32.71 6.06 -12.54
CA ASN A 90 -32.39 6.08 -11.12
C ASN A 90 -30.93 6.48 -10.95
N TYR A 91 -30.62 7.40 -10.04
CA TYR A 91 -29.25 7.81 -9.79
C TYR A 91 -28.97 8.21 -8.34
N ILE A 92 -27.71 8.14 -7.95
CA ILE A 92 -27.15 8.79 -6.76
C ILE A 92 -26.22 9.91 -7.25
N LEU A 93 -26.43 11.13 -6.74
CA LEU A 93 -25.55 12.27 -6.97
C LEU A 93 -24.75 12.55 -5.70
N THR A 94 -23.44 12.34 -5.79
CA THR A 94 -22.48 12.66 -4.73
C THR A 94 -21.84 14.00 -5.03
N ARG A 95 -21.77 14.87 -4.02
CA ARG A 95 -21.21 16.23 -4.13
C ARG A 95 -20.07 16.39 -3.13
N THR A 96 -18.88 16.67 -3.64
CA THR A 96 -17.67 16.89 -2.83
C THR A 96 -17.26 18.35 -2.93
N PHE A 97 -17.47 19.11 -1.85
CA PHE A 97 -17.15 20.53 -1.82
C PHE A 97 -15.63 20.75 -1.62
N ARG A 98 -15.05 21.57 -2.49
CA ARG A 98 -13.64 22.00 -2.45
C ARG A 98 -13.44 23.38 -1.83
N LYS A 99 -14.53 24.09 -1.51
CA LYS A 99 -14.55 25.32 -0.72
C LYS A 99 -15.63 25.24 0.36
N GLU A 100 -15.56 26.15 1.33
CA GLU A 100 -16.58 26.22 2.39
C GLU A 100 -17.96 26.56 1.82
N VAL A 101 -18.95 25.76 2.22
CA VAL A 101 -20.35 25.93 1.82
C VAL A 101 -21.23 25.86 3.05
N LYS A 102 -22.05 26.90 3.27
CA LYS A 102 -23.06 26.90 4.32
C LYS A 102 -24.28 26.10 3.88
N ALA A 103 -25.00 25.48 4.82
CA ALA A 103 -26.19 24.67 4.53
C ALA A 103 -27.24 25.41 3.69
N GLY A 104 -27.50 26.70 3.97
CA GLY A 104 -28.44 27.51 3.19
C GLY A 104 -27.97 27.86 1.77
N GLN A 105 -26.71 27.58 1.43
CA GLN A 105 -26.13 27.86 0.11
C GLN A 105 -26.05 26.60 -0.76
N LEU A 106 -26.43 25.41 -0.27
CA LEU A 106 -26.27 24.15 -1.00
C LEU A 106 -26.93 24.15 -2.40
N GLY A 107 -27.99 24.94 -2.60
CA GLY A 107 -28.67 25.11 -3.88
C GLY A 107 -28.08 26.16 -4.83
N GLN A 108 -27.03 26.89 -4.43
CA GLN A 108 -26.37 27.87 -5.30
C GLN A 108 -25.48 27.18 -6.33
N ALA A 109 -25.45 27.75 -7.54
CA ALA A 109 -24.55 27.34 -8.62
C ALA A 109 -23.09 27.53 -8.20
N ARG A 110 -22.23 26.59 -8.60
CA ARG A 110 -20.79 26.59 -8.33
C ARG A 110 -20.04 26.17 -9.58
N ASN A 111 -18.76 26.50 -9.64
CA ASN A 111 -17.88 25.98 -10.68
C ASN A 111 -17.14 24.73 -10.22
N ILE A 112 -16.54 24.01 -11.18
CA ILE A 112 -15.87 22.73 -10.92
C ILE A 112 -14.63 22.84 -10.00
N GLY A 113 -14.06 24.04 -9.86
CA GLY A 113 -12.99 24.32 -8.89
C GLY A 113 -13.48 24.42 -7.44
N GLU A 114 -14.80 24.55 -7.22
CA GLU A 114 -15.40 24.71 -5.88
C GLU A 114 -16.15 23.48 -5.40
N GLU A 115 -16.53 22.60 -6.32
CA GLU A 115 -17.33 21.42 -6.06
C GLU A 115 -17.07 20.37 -7.14
N ASN A 116 -16.85 19.12 -6.76
CA ASN A 116 -16.84 18.00 -7.68
C ASN A 116 -18.16 17.22 -7.53
N GLN A 117 -18.67 16.68 -8.63
CA GLN A 117 -19.89 15.87 -8.64
C GLN A 117 -19.66 14.54 -9.34
N THR A 118 -20.19 13.48 -8.76
CA THR A 118 -20.24 12.14 -9.36
C THR A 118 -21.69 11.69 -9.42
N VAL A 119 -22.14 11.25 -10.59
CA VAL A 119 -23.46 10.66 -10.78
C VAL A 119 -23.31 9.18 -11.07
N GLN A 120 -23.86 8.33 -10.21
CA GLN A 120 -23.94 6.90 -10.46
C GLN A 120 -25.37 6.53 -10.84
N TYR A 121 -25.53 5.91 -12.00
CA TYR A 121 -26.82 5.49 -12.55
C TYR A 121 -27.06 4.01 -12.29
N PHE A 122 -28.34 3.66 -12.06
CA PHE A 122 -28.76 2.31 -11.71
C PHE A 122 -29.87 1.82 -12.63
N ASP A 123 -29.91 0.51 -12.85
CA ASP A 123 -31.03 -0.13 -13.51
C ASP A 123 -32.26 -0.28 -12.58
N GLY A 124 -33.33 -0.89 -13.10
CA GLY A 124 -34.56 -1.13 -12.33
C GLY A 124 -34.40 -2.13 -11.18
N LEU A 125 -33.25 -2.83 -11.07
CA LEU A 125 -32.92 -3.76 -10.00
C LEU A 125 -31.93 -3.15 -8.99
N GLY A 126 -31.54 -1.88 -9.17
CA GLY A 126 -30.59 -1.19 -8.30
C GLY A 126 -29.13 -1.56 -8.55
N ARG A 127 -28.79 -2.16 -9.70
CA ARG A 127 -27.39 -2.44 -10.08
C ARG A 127 -26.79 -1.23 -10.80
N PRO A 128 -25.53 -0.85 -10.53
CA PRO A 128 -24.91 0.29 -11.18
C PRO A 128 -24.64 0.00 -12.66
N MET A 129 -25.05 0.92 -13.55
CA MET A 129 -24.89 0.81 -15.01
C MET A 129 -23.82 1.74 -15.57
N GLN A 130 -23.60 2.86 -14.90
CA GLN A 130 -22.69 3.91 -15.35
C GLN A 130 -22.31 4.82 -14.18
N THR A 131 -21.03 5.16 -14.09
CA THR A 131 -20.54 6.22 -13.21
C THR A 131 -20.05 7.37 -14.08
N VAL A 132 -20.47 8.60 -13.77
CA VAL A 132 -20.10 9.83 -14.47
C VAL A 132 -19.47 10.81 -13.49
N ASP A 133 -18.16 10.98 -13.58
CA ASP A 133 -17.44 12.03 -12.85
C ASP A 133 -17.48 13.31 -13.68
N LEU A 134 -18.26 14.29 -13.23
CA LEU A 134 -18.49 15.50 -14.00
C LEU A 134 -17.22 16.29 -14.21
N MET A 135 -16.93 16.59 -15.47
CA MET A 135 -15.86 17.53 -15.86
C MET A 135 -14.51 17.21 -15.20
N ALA A 136 -14.26 15.94 -14.84
CA ALA A 136 -13.10 15.52 -14.06
C ALA A 136 -11.82 15.41 -14.90
N SER A 137 -11.95 15.34 -16.23
CA SER A 137 -10.80 15.38 -17.12
C SER A 137 -10.06 16.73 -17.04
N PRO A 138 -8.75 16.79 -17.37
CA PRO A 138 -8.00 18.04 -17.43
C PRO A 138 -8.61 19.10 -18.35
N LYS A 139 -9.31 18.70 -19.44
CA LYS A 139 -10.07 19.61 -20.32
C LYS A 139 -11.55 19.70 -19.96
N TYR A 140 -11.90 19.39 -18.72
CA TYR A 140 -13.26 19.53 -18.18
C TYR A 140 -14.32 18.70 -18.89
N LYS A 141 -13.95 17.50 -19.34
CA LYS A 141 -14.88 16.50 -19.86
C LYS A 141 -15.32 15.55 -18.74
N ASP A 142 -16.53 15.02 -18.87
CA ASP A 142 -16.97 13.94 -17.98
C ASP A 142 -16.06 12.72 -18.17
N ILE A 143 -15.63 12.11 -17.08
CA ILE A 143 -15.02 10.78 -17.11
C ILE A 143 -16.14 9.78 -16.86
N VAL A 144 -16.35 8.88 -17.82
CA VAL A 144 -17.47 7.94 -17.80
C VAL A 144 -16.94 6.52 -17.70
N GLN A 145 -17.45 5.79 -16.71
CA GLN A 145 -17.24 4.36 -16.53
C GLN A 145 -18.53 3.63 -16.89
N HIS A 146 -18.49 2.77 -17.91
CA HIS A 146 -19.63 1.96 -18.33
C HIS A 146 -19.61 0.59 -17.65
N ILE A 147 -20.77 0.09 -17.23
CA ILE A 147 -20.94 -1.21 -16.60
C ILE A 147 -22.03 -1.98 -17.36
N GLU A 148 -21.74 -3.22 -17.73
CA GLU A 148 -22.65 -4.09 -18.48
C GLU A 148 -22.80 -5.45 -17.77
N TYR A 149 -24.04 -5.92 -17.66
CA TYR A 149 -24.35 -7.22 -17.09
C TYR A 149 -24.90 -8.17 -18.15
N ASP A 150 -24.60 -9.46 -18.01
CA ASP A 150 -25.23 -10.51 -18.80
C ASP A 150 -26.69 -10.77 -18.36
N GLY A 151 -27.37 -11.69 -19.05
CA GLY A 151 -28.75 -12.06 -18.75
C GLY A 151 -28.98 -12.67 -17.36
N PHE A 152 -27.92 -13.08 -16.66
CA PHE A 152 -27.95 -13.59 -15.28
C PHE A 152 -27.57 -12.53 -14.25
N GLY A 153 -27.27 -11.32 -14.70
CA GLY A 153 -26.91 -10.20 -13.84
C GLY A 153 -25.47 -10.18 -13.34
N ARG A 154 -24.57 -10.86 -14.05
CA ARG A 154 -23.13 -10.89 -13.76
C ARG A 154 -22.42 -9.89 -14.66
N GLU A 155 -21.44 -9.19 -14.12
CA GLU A 155 -20.59 -8.28 -14.90
C GLU A 155 -19.65 -9.09 -15.79
N SER A 156 -20.04 -9.29 -17.06
CA SER A 156 -19.28 -10.09 -18.03
C SER A 156 -18.21 -9.27 -18.76
N HIS A 157 -18.34 -7.95 -18.74
CA HIS A 157 -17.42 -7.01 -19.38
C HIS A 157 -17.06 -5.90 -18.41
N LYS A 158 -15.76 -5.60 -18.29
CA LYS A 158 -15.25 -4.46 -17.52
C LYS A 158 -14.61 -3.47 -18.45
N TYR A 159 -15.29 -2.35 -18.69
CA TYR A 159 -14.82 -1.33 -19.61
C TYR A 159 -13.75 -0.45 -18.98
N LEU A 160 -12.82 0.06 -19.79
CA LEU A 160 -11.96 1.17 -19.39
C LEU A 160 -12.76 2.48 -19.35
N PRO A 161 -12.45 3.39 -18.41
CA PRO A 161 -13.09 4.71 -18.36
C PRO A 161 -12.70 5.54 -19.57
N TYR A 162 -13.53 6.49 -19.98
CA TYR A 162 -13.21 7.39 -21.10
C TYR A 162 -13.64 8.83 -20.84
N ALA A 163 -12.99 9.79 -21.51
CA ALA A 163 -13.40 11.18 -21.49
C ALA A 163 -14.48 11.44 -22.56
N GLU A 164 -15.67 11.80 -22.12
CA GLU A 164 -16.84 12.05 -22.96
C GLU A 164 -16.70 13.35 -23.77
N GLN A 165 -17.04 13.32 -25.05
CA GLN A 165 -16.85 14.47 -25.93
C GLN A 165 -18.08 15.38 -26.00
N THR A 166 -19.27 14.83 -25.73
CA THR A 166 -20.53 15.58 -25.70
C THR A 166 -20.59 16.58 -24.53
N SER A 167 -21.41 17.62 -24.65
CA SER A 167 -21.49 18.74 -23.70
C SER A 167 -22.59 18.58 -22.63
N ASN A 168 -23.32 17.47 -22.61
CA ASN A 168 -24.40 17.19 -21.67
C ASN A 168 -23.86 16.64 -20.33
N ASN A 169 -23.12 17.46 -19.60
CA ASN A 169 -22.38 17.02 -18.42
C ASN A 169 -23.29 16.39 -17.36
N GLY A 170 -22.88 15.24 -16.84
CA GLY A 170 -23.59 14.50 -15.79
C GLY A 170 -24.81 13.70 -16.23
N SER A 171 -25.29 13.82 -17.47
CA SER A 171 -26.40 13.01 -17.98
C SER A 171 -25.98 11.57 -18.24
N PHE A 172 -26.92 10.64 -18.16
CA PHE A 172 -26.72 9.25 -18.57
C PHE A 172 -26.37 9.19 -20.07
N LYS A 173 -25.23 8.58 -20.39
CA LYS A 173 -24.75 8.44 -21.78
C LYS A 173 -25.33 7.14 -22.36
N MET A 174 -26.42 7.24 -23.13
CA MET A 174 -27.07 6.07 -23.75
C MET A 174 -26.12 5.28 -24.67
N ALA A 175 -25.22 5.98 -25.36
CA ALA A 175 -24.23 5.39 -26.27
C ALA A 175 -22.87 5.14 -25.60
N ALA A 176 -22.80 5.04 -24.26
CA ALA A 176 -21.52 4.97 -23.52
C ALA A 176 -20.56 3.91 -24.06
N LYS A 177 -21.07 2.70 -24.34
CA LYS A 177 -20.29 1.61 -24.94
C LYS A 177 -19.63 2.03 -26.26
N THR A 178 -20.40 2.57 -27.20
CA THR A 178 -19.88 3.00 -28.51
C THR A 178 -18.97 4.22 -28.40
N SER A 179 -19.30 5.19 -27.52
CA SER A 179 -18.44 6.36 -27.25
C SER A 179 -17.08 5.94 -26.68
N GLN A 180 -17.09 4.98 -25.76
CA GLN A 180 -15.91 4.40 -25.15
C GLN A 180 -15.04 3.71 -26.21
N GLU A 181 -15.62 2.85 -27.04
CA GLU A 181 -14.90 2.22 -28.14
C GLU A 181 -14.28 3.26 -29.10
N ASN A 182 -15.03 4.32 -29.43
CA ASN A 182 -14.53 5.38 -30.30
C ASN A 182 -13.39 6.21 -29.67
N TYR A 183 -13.40 6.40 -28.35
CA TYR A 183 -12.32 7.10 -27.64
C TYR A 183 -10.98 6.34 -27.73
N TYR A 184 -11.05 5.00 -27.71
CA TYR A 184 -9.90 4.10 -27.76
C TYR A 184 -9.48 3.65 -29.16
N LYS A 185 -10.25 3.94 -30.22
CA LYS A 185 -9.85 3.67 -31.62
C LYS A 185 -8.64 4.51 -32.04
N SER A 186 -7.98 4.11 -33.13
CA SER A 186 -6.81 4.81 -33.70
C SER A 186 -7.07 6.29 -34.04
N THR A 187 -8.32 6.64 -34.36
CA THR A 187 -8.78 8.01 -34.61
C THR A 187 -9.26 8.75 -33.36
N GLY A 188 -9.16 8.13 -32.19
CA GLY A 188 -9.56 8.71 -30.91
C GLY A 188 -8.73 9.96 -30.57
N TRP A 189 -9.40 10.99 -30.06
CA TRP A 189 -8.87 12.35 -30.01
C TRP A 189 -7.68 12.59 -29.06
N ASP A 190 -7.61 11.89 -27.92
CA ASP A 190 -6.48 12.02 -26.98
C ASP A 190 -5.33 11.08 -27.40
N ALA A 191 -4.27 11.64 -27.96
CA ALA A 191 -3.10 10.88 -28.41
C ALA A 191 -2.24 10.29 -27.27
N HIS A 192 -2.41 10.76 -26.02
CA HIS A 192 -1.63 10.28 -24.87
C HIS A 192 -2.26 9.07 -24.18
N VAL A 193 -3.45 8.65 -24.60
CA VAL A 193 -4.09 7.41 -24.16
C VAL A 193 -3.84 6.32 -25.17
N LYS A 194 -3.37 5.16 -24.71
CA LYS A 194 -3.11 4.00 -25.55
C LYS A 194 -4.38 3.57 -26.28
N LYS A 195 -4.29 3.48 -27.61
CA LYS A 195 -5.37 3.03 -28.48
C LYS A 195 -5.44 1.50 -28.54
N THR A 196 -6.65 0.97 -28.54
CA THR A 196 -6.96 -0.47 -28.60
C THR A 196 -8.38 -0.69 -29.10
N GLU A 197 -8.59 -1.76 -29.87
CA GLU A 197 -9.93 -2.20 -30.30
C GLU A 197 -10.70 -2.93 -29.19
N ARG A 198 -10.02 -3.31 -28.11
CA ARG A 198 -10.58 -4.03 -26.96
C ARG A 198 -10.32 -3.27 -25.66
N PRO A 199 -10.93 -2.09 -25.46
CA PRO A 199 -10.75 -1.29 -24.25
C PRO A 199 -11.58 -1.83 -23.08
N TYR A 200 -11.66 -3.15 -22.92
CA TYR A 200 -12.42 -3.82 -21.87
C TYR A 200 -11.85 -5.21 -21.60
N ALA A 201 -12.04 -5.68 -20.38
CA ALA A 201 -11.84 -7.07 -20.00
C ALA A 201 -13.12 -7.87 -20.22
N VAL A 202 -12.98 -9.16 -20.57
CA VAL A 202 -14.10 -10.12 -20.65
C VAL A 202 -13.93 -11.17 -19.57
N THR A 203 -14.99 -11.45 -18.83
CA THR A 203 -15.07 -12.52 -17.83
C THR A 203 -15.98 -13.62 -18.35
N VAL A 204 -15.43 -14.83 -18.46
CA VAL A 204 -16.18 -16.04 -18.84
C VAL A 204 -16.49 -16.81 -17.57
N PHE A 205 -17.78 -17.00 -17.31
CA PHE A 205 -18.27 -17.79 -16.20
C PHE A 205 -18.50 -19.24 -16.62
N GLU A 206 -18.38 -20.18 -15.70
CA GLU A 206 -18.84 -21.54 -15.94
C GLU A 206 -20.38 -21.58 -16.10
N ASN A 207 -20.88 -22.51 -16.90
CA ASN A 207 -22.31 -22.75 -17.03
C ASN A 207 -22.81 -23.59 -15.83
N SER A 208 -22.72 -23.01 -14.63
CA SER A 208 -23.15 -23.65 -13.38
C SER A 208 -23.89 -22.64 -12.49
N PRO A 209 -24.76 -23.11 -11.58
CA PRO A 209 -25.42 -22.26 -10.59
C PRO A 209 -24.45 -21.54 -9.63
N LEU A 210 -23.20 -21.98 -9.53
CA LEU A 210 -22.19 -21.39 -8.64
C LEU A 210 -21.58 -20.10 -9.21
N ASN A 211 -21.82 -19.77 -10.48
CA ASN A 211 -21.35 -18.53 -11.13
C ASN A 211 -19.85 -18.26 -10.96
N ARG A 212 -19.03 -19.31 -10.94
CA ARG A 212 -17.58 -19.17 -10.77
C ARG A 212 -16.91 -18.69 -12.06
N VAL A 213 -15.86 -17.89 -11.92
CA VAL A 213 -15.05 -17.42 -13.05
C VAL A 213 -14.22 -18.57 -13.59
N LYS A 214 -14.37 -18.88 -14.87
CA LYS A 214 -13.57 -19.89 -15.58
C LYS A 214 -12.40 -19.26 -16.32
N GLU A 215 -12.60 -18.08 -16.88
CA GLU A 215 -11.56 -17.37 -17.62
C GLU A 215 -11.74 -15.85 -17.46
N GLN A 216 -10.64 -15.15 -17.22
CA GLN A 216 -10.60 -13.72 -17.01
C GLN A 216 -9.62 -13.09 -18.00
N GLY A 217 -10.15 -12.33 -18.94
CA GLY A 217 -9.37 -11.46 -19.83
C GLY A 217 -9.01 -10.13 -19.19
N ALA A 218 -8.29 -9.31 -19.94
CA ALA A 218 -7.93 -7.94 -19.60
C ALA A 218 -8.06 -7.03 -20.83
N PRO A 219 -8.06 -5.69 -20.68
CA PRO A 219 -8.04 -4.79 -21.82
C PRO A 219 -6.86 -5.05 -22.76
N GLY A 220 -7.09 -4.95 -24.07
CA GLY A 220 -6.13 -5.24 -25.13
C GLY A 220 -6.46 -6.52 -25.90
N MET A 221 -6.08 -6.56 -27.19
CA MET A 221 -6.43 -7.67 -28.09
C MET A 221 -5.86 -9.02 -27.63
N VAL A 222 -4.62 -9.01 -27.14
CA VAL A 222 -3.88 -10.22 -26.76
C VAL A 222 -4.50 -10.91 -25.53
N TRP A 223 -5.09 -10.12 -24.62
CA TRP A 223 -5.67 -10.57 -23.36
C TRP A 223 -7.18 -10.86 -23.42
N GLN A 224 -7.73 -11.06 -24.60
CA GLN A 224 -9.13 -11.49 -24.74
C GLN A 224 -9.23 -13.02 -24.70
N PRO A 225 -10.33 -13.58 -24.14
CA PRO A 225 -10.63 -15.00 -24.27
C PRO A 225 -10.68 -15.44 -25.73
N ALA A 226 -10.11 -16.61 -26.02
CA ALA A 226 -10.05 -17.16 -27.38
C ALA A 226 -10.11 -18.69 -27.36
N THR A 227 -10.63 -19.28 -28.43
CA THR A 227 -10.70 -20.74 -28.60
C THR A 227 -9.32 -21.40 -28.67
N SER A 228 -8.32 -20.68 -29.19
CA SER A 228 -6.92 -21.12 -29.28
C SER A 228 -6.01 -20.08 -28.64
N ARG A 229 -5.03 -20.51 -27.84
CA ARG A 229 -4.04 -19.62 -27.19
C ARG A 229 -2.78 -19.55 -28.05
N THR A 230 -2.40 -18.36 -28.50
CA THR A 230 -1.17 -18.11 -29.29
C THR A 230 -0.42 -16.91 -28.70
N SER A 231 0.78 -16.57 -29.19
CA SER A 231 1.50 -15.36 -28.75
C SER A 231 0.72 -14.05 -28.95
N SER A 232 -0.35 -14.03 -29.75
CA SER A 232 -1.12 -12.83 -30.06
C SER A 232 -2.59 -12.88 -29.64
N THR A 233 -3.07 -13.99 -29.05
CA THR A 233 -4.47 -14.11 -28.63
C THR A 233 -4.64 -15.14 -27.50
N GLY A 234 -5.71 -15.01 -26.72
CA GLY A 234 -6.04 -15.95 -25.65
C GLY A 234 -5.09 -15.89 -24.46
N ARG A 235 -4.42 -14.77 -24.20
CA ARG A 235 -3.51 -14.60 -23.05
C ARG A 235 -4.29 -14.11 -21.83
N THR A 236 -5.11 -15.00 -21.29
CA THR A 236 -6.03 -14.75 -20.17
C THR A 236 -5.61 -15.55 -18.95
N VAL A 237 -6.12 -15.17 -17.78
CA VAL A 237 -6.08 -16.02 -16.59
C VAL A 237 -7.19 -17.06 -16.70
N VAL A 238 -6.86 -18.33 -16.50
CA VAL A 238 -7.82 -19.43 -16.58
C VAL A 238 -7.89 -20.14 -15.24
N THR A 239 -9.10 -20.52 -14.83
CA THR A 239 -9.36 -21.25 -13.60
C THR A 239 -10.15 -22.51 -13.89
N ASP A 240 -9.59 -23.66 -13.52
CA ASP A 240 -10.30 -24.93 -13.51
C ASP A 240 -10.69 -25.30 -12.08
N TYR A 241 -11.89 -25.85 -11.93
CA TYR A 241 -12.39 -26.34 -10.66
C TYR A 241 -12.60 -27.84 -10.72
N GLY A 242 -12.26 -28.54 -9.64
CA GLY A 242 -12.44 -29.97 -9.53
C GLY A 242 -12.33 -30.45 -8.09
N THR A 243 -12.03 -31.73 -7.93
CA THR A 243 -11.71 -32.35 -6.64
C THR A 243 -10.41 -33.13 -6.74
N ASN A 244 -9.82 -33.49 -5.60
CA ASN A 244 -8.66 -34.37 -5.59
C ASN A 244 -9.02 -35.78 -6.12
N VAL A 245 -8.06 -36.43 -6.80
CA VAL A 245 -8.18 -37.78 -7.36
C VAL A 245 -7.21 -38.76 -6.67
N ILE A 246 -7.38 -40.08 -6.87
CA ILE A 246 -6.61 -41.14 -6.16
C ILE A 246 -5.38 -41.71 -6.93
N THR A 247 -5.15 -41.41 -8.21
CA THR A 247 -4.16 -42.18 -9.04
C THR A 247 -3.19 -41.34 -9.89
N PRO A 248 -1.90 -41.72 -10.07
CA PRO A 248 -1.04 -42.61 -9.28
C PRO A 248 -0.44 -41.87 -8.05
N SER A 249 0.36 -42.56 -7.22
CA SER A 249 0.98 -42.04 -5.97
C SER A 249 1.68 -40.68 -6.10
N ALA A 250 2.09 -40.30 -7.32
CA ALA A 250 2.74 -39.04 -7.62
C ALA A 250 1.85 -37.80 -7.47
N GLU A 251 0.51 -37.90 -7.46
CA GLU A 251 -0.39 -36.74 -7.35
C GLU A 251 -1.24 -36.71 -6.08
N ALA A 252 -1.18 -37.79 -5.30
CA ALA A 252 -1.95 -37.94 -4.08
C ALA A 252 -1.63 -36.82 -3.08
N VAL A 253 -2.67 -36.24 -2.47
CA VAL A 253 -2.53 -35.22 -1.43
C VAL A 253 -2.34 -35.91 -0.10
N LYS A 254 -1.16 -35.74 0.52
CA LYS A 254 -0.85 -36.31 1.84
C LYS A 254 -1.85 -35.83 2.88
N LEU A 255 -2.37 -36.76 3.69
CA LEU A 255 -3.14 -36.45 4.88
C LEU A 255 -2.15 -36.39 6.06
N TRP A 256 -1.82 -35.18 6.48
CA TRP A 256 -0.92 -34.94 7.62
C TRP A 256 -1.70 -34.97 8.93
N GLN A 257 -1.09 -35.57 9.94
CA GLN A 257 -1.56 -35.62 11.32
C GLN A 257 -0.47 -35.06 12.23
N VAL A 258 -0.86 -34.23 13.20
CA VAL A 258 0.06 -33.68 14.20
C VAL A 258 0.36 -34.74 15.25
N ASP A 259 1.63 -34.91 15.59
CA ASP A 259 2.07 -35.81 16.66
C ASP A 259 2.22 -35.03 17.97
N TYR A 260 1.68 -35.55 19.07
CA TYR A 260 1.68 -34.90 20.38
C TYR A 260 2.50 -35.69 21.41
N ASN A 261 3.13 -34.98 22.33
CA ASN A 261 3.64 -35.61 23.56
C ASN A 261 2.51 -35.88 24.57
N ALA A 262 2.83 -36.54 25.68
CA ALA A 262 1.86 -36.84 26.74
C ALA A 262 1.19 -35.61 27.38
N SER A 263 1.77 -34.42 27.22
CA SER A 263 1.20 -33.14 27.69
C SER A 263 0.33 -32.44 26.63
N GLY A 264 0.07 -33.05 25.48
CA GLY A 264 -0.72 -32.47 24.40
C GLY A 264 -0.01 -31.36 23.63
N THR A 265 1.33 -31.29 23.69
CA THR A 265 2.12 -30.33 22.91
C THR A 265 2.55 -30.97 21.58
N PRO A 266 2.38 -30.29 20.44
CA PRO A 266 2.88 -30.76 19.14
C PRO A 266 4.40 -31.03 19.19
N THR A 267 4.83 -32.14 18.59
CA THR A 267 6.22 -32.62 18.56
C THR A 267 6.71 -32.95 17.15
N GLY A 268 5.83 -32.83 16.17
CA GLY A 268 6.09 -33.20 14.78
C GLY A 268 4.77 -33.42 14.05
N ALA A 269 4.88 -33.89 12.81
CA ALA A 269 3.73 -34.35 12.05
C ALA A 269 4.14 -35.50 11.13
N ARG A 270 3.17 -36.33 10.76
CA ARG A 270 3.36 -37.46 9.84
C ARG A 270 2.15 -37.66 8.94
N SER A 271 2.41 -38.25 7.78
CA SER A 271 1.41 -38.70 6.83
C SER A 271 1.62 -40.20 6.59
N THR A 272 0.65 -41.00 7.03
CA THR A 272 0.59 -42.45 6.77
C THR A 272 -0.32 -42.79 5.60
N THR A 273 -1.24 -41.89 5.25
CA THR A 273 -2.19 -42.02 4.15
C THR A 273 -2.32 -40.71 3.36
N SER A 274 -3.08 -40.76 2.27
CA SER A 274 -3.49 -39.60 1.49
C SER A 274 -5.00 -39.39 1.59
N TYR A 275 -5.47 -38.19 1.25
CA TYR A 275 -6.90 -37.91 1.11
C TYR A 275 -7.52 -38.80 0.03
N ALA A 276 -8.67 -39.42 0.33
CA ALA A 276 -9.47 -40.13 -0.67
C ALA A 276 -10.03 -39.16 -1.73
N ALA A 277 -10.35 -39.65 -2.92
CA ALA A 277 -10.86 -38.85 -4.03
C ALA A 277 -12.16 -38.13 -3.62
N GLY A 278 -12.34 -36.90 -4.11
CA GLY A 278 -13.53 -36.12 -3.81
C GLY A 278 -13.59 -35.54 -2.38
N ARG A 279 -12.51 -35.61 -1.60
CA ARG A 279 -12.45 -35.10 -0.22
C ARG A 279 -11.89 -33.69 -0.08
N LEU A 280 -11.33 -33.15 -1.16
CA LEU A 280 -10.81 -31.79 -1.23
C LEU A 280 -11.36 -31.09 -2.47
N TYR A 281 -11.70 -29.81 -2.33
CA TYR A 281 -11.86 -28.91 -3.47
C TYR A 281 -10.49 -28.65 -4.09
N LYS A 282 -10.41 -28.70 -5.42
CA LYS A 282 -9.21 -28.37 -6.20
C LYS A 282 -9.52 -27.18 -7.09
N THR A 283 -8.70 -26.14 -7.01
CA THR A 283 -8.70 -25.00 -7.93
C THR A 283 -7.35 -24.96 -8.64
N VAL A 284 -7.35 -24.89 -9.97
CA VAL A 284 -6.13 -24.74 -10.78
C VAL A 284 -6.15 -23.37 -11.44
N VAL A 285 -5.17 -22.53 -11.13
CA VAL A 285 -4.99 -21.23 -11.76
C VAL A 285 -3.85 -21.29 -12.77
N LYS A 286 -4.11 -20.76 -13.96
CA LYS A 286 -3.17 -20.59 -15.07
C LYS A 286 -3.07 -19.09 -15.36
N ASP A 287 -1.86 -18.55 -15.33
CA ASP A 287 -1.66 -17.14 -15.64
C ASP A 287 -1.69 -16.85 -17.15
N GLU A 288 -1.51 -15.59 -17.52
CA GLU A 288 -1.54 -15.17 -18.93
C GLU A 288 -0.38 -15.75 -19.77
N ASN A 289 0.71 -16.21 -19.15
CA ASN A 289 1.84 -16.83 -19.85
C ASN A 289 1.57 -18.30 -20.22
N TRP A 290 0.62 -18.95 -19.54
CA TRP A 290 0.24 -20.33 -19.81
C TRP A 290 -0.33 -20.52 -21.23
N VAL A 291 0.04 -21.62 -21.88
CA VAL A 291 -0.41 -22.01 -23.24
C VAL A 291 -1.11 -23.35 -23.22
N SER A 292 -0.43 -24.36 -22.67
CA SER A 292 -0.82 -25.76 -22.58
C SER A 292 -0.13 -26.36 -21.37
N ASP A 293 -0.35 -27.64 -21.08
CA ASP A 293 0.39 -28.42 -20.06
C ASP A 293 0.19 -27.90 -18.62
N ARG A 294 0.95 -28.43 -17.65
CA ARG A 294 0.88 -28.07 -16.22
C ARG A 294 1.94 -27.06 -15.82
N ALA A 295 2.99 -26.85 -16.61
CA ALA A 295 4.09 -25.97 -16.25
C ALA A 295 3.61 -24.52 -16.09
N GLY A 296 3.90 -23.94 -14.92
CA GLY A 296 3.45 -22.60 -14.51
C GLY A 296 2.03 -22.55 -13.94
N THR A 297 1.38 -23.70 -13.73
CA THR A 297 0.08 -23.74 -13.06
C THR A 297 0.21 -23.82 -11.54
N VAL A 298 -0.77 -23.22 -10.85
CA VAL A 298 -0.91 -23.27 -9.39
C VAL A 298 -2.15 -24.06 -9.05
N GLU A 299 -1.99 -25.17 -8.34
CA GLU A 299 -3.10 -25.95 -7.78
C GLU A 299 -3.25 -25.63 -6.30
N GLU A 300 -4.47 -25.30 -5.89
CA GLU A 300 -4.83 -25.10 -4.50
C GLU A 300 -5.86 -26.15 -4.09
N TYR A 301 -5.56 -26.85 -2.99
CA TYR A 301 -6.43 -27.85 -2.42
C TYR A 301 -6.98 -27.36 -1.09
N ARG A 302 -8.30 -27.43 -0.94
CA ARG A 302 -9.01 -27.05 0.29
C ARG A 302 -9.87 -28.17 0.81
N ASP A 303 -9.96 -28.29 2.13
CA ASP A 303 -10.92 -29.20 2.75
C ASP A 303 -12.34 -28.61 2.78
N PHE A 304 -13.29 -29.32 3.38
CA PHE A 304 -14.68 -28.88 3.49
C PHE A 304 -14.90 -27.73 4.48
N ASP A 305 -13.87 -27.38 5.24
CA ASP A 305 -13.83 -26.22 6.13
C ASP A 305 -13.16 -25.02 5.44
N ASP A 306 -12.96 -25.07 4.12
CA ASP A 306 -12.31 -24.04 3.31
C ASP A 306 -10.88 -23.69 3.79
N ARG A 307 -10.22 -24.63 4.49
CA ARG A 307 -8.81 -24.50 4.87
C ARG A 307 -7.95 -24.99 3.71
N VAL A 308 -6.97 -24.20 3.28
CA VAL A 308 -5.97 -24.64 2.31
C VAL A 308 -5.11 -25.72 2.98
N VAL A 309 -5.04 -26.91 2.40
CA VAL A 309 -4.23 -28.03 2.91
C VAL A 309 -2.96 -28.26 2.09
N LEU A 310 -2.99 -27.88 0.81
CA LEU A 310 -1.85 -27.97 -0.11
C LEU A 310 -1.94 -26.86 -1.16
N LYS A 311 -0.83 -26.15 -1.36
CA LYS A 311 -0.55 -25.37 -2.57
C LYS A 311 0.54 -26.09 -3.36
N ARG A 312 0.25 -26.45 -4.60
CA ARG A 312 1.18 -27.11 -5.52
C ARG A 312 1.45 -26.20 -6.71
N ILE A 313 2.72 -25.95 -6.99
CA ILE A 313 3.16 -25.17 -8.15
C ILE A 313 3.95 -26.09 -9.06
N TRP A 314 3.64 -26.08 -10.35
CA TRP A 314 4.35 -26.90 -11.35
C TRP A 314 5.45 -26.07 -12.02
N GLU A 315 6.71 -26.41 -11.79
CA GLU A 315 7.84 -25.75 -12.47
C GLU A 315 8.02 -26.29 -13.90
N THR A 316 7.78 -27.58 -14.07
CA THR A 316 7.69 -28.26 -15.37
C THR A 316 6.50 -29.22 -15.35
N GLU A 317 6.24 -29.93 -16.45
CA GLU A 317 5.17 -30.94 -16.51
C GLU A 317 5.32 -32.05 -15.47
N SER A 318 6.56 -32.35 -15.05
CA SER A 318 6.88 -33.43 -14.12
C SER A 318 7.42 -32.96 -12.77
N LYS A 319 7.93 -31.72 -12.67
CA LYS A 319 8.49 -31.16 -11.44
C LYS A 319 7.46 -30.27 -10.74
N LYS A 320 6.95 -30.77 -9.62
CA LYS A 320 6.03 -30.07 -8.72
C LYS A 320 6.74 -29.59 -7.45
N LEU A 321 6.30 -28.45 -6.94
CA LEU A 321 6.71 -27.86 -5.67
C LEU A 321 5.48 -27.81 -4.76
N GLU A 322 5.53 -28.49 -3.63
CA GLU A 322 4.37 -28.68 -2.75
C GLU A 322 4.58 -27.99 -1.40
N THR A 323 3.64 -27.15 -1.01
CA THR A 323 3.59 -26.54 0.32
C THR A 323 2.34 -27.04 1.04
N TYR A 324 2.52 -27.84 2.09
CA TYR A 324 1.43 -28.37 2.90
C TYR A 324 1.16 -27.49 4.11
N TYR A 325 -0.12 -27.38 4.45
CA TYR A 325 -0.62 -26.66 5.62
C TYR A 325 -1.24 -27.69 6.54
N VAL A 326 -0.63 -27.89 7.71
CA VAL A 326 -0.97 -28.96 8.64
C VAL A 326 -1.71 -28.37 9.82
N TYR A 327 -2.95 -28.80 10.00
CA TYR A 327 -3.84 -28.35 11.07
C TYR A 327 -3.93 -29.41 12.16
N ASP A 328 -4.20 -28.98 13.39
CA ASP A 328 -4.60 -29.90 14.46
C ASP A 328 -6.09 -30.30 14.37
N ASP A 329 -6.51 -31.15 15.29
CA ASP A 329 -7.91 -31.62 15.42
C ASP A 329 -8.90 -30.48 15.72
N PHE A 330 -8.44 -29.32 16.19
CA PHE A 330 -9.26 -28.12 16.41
C PHE A 330 -9.30 -27.22 15.17
N GLY A 331 -8.49 -27.50 14.15
CA GLY A 331 -8.38 -26.71 12.94
C GLY A 331 -7.41 -25.54 13.02
N ASP A 332 -6.57 -25.46 14.05
CA ASP A 332 -5.50 -24.46 14.15
C ASP A 332 -4.29 -24.89 13.30
N LEU A 333 -3.75 -23.97 12.49
CA LEU A 333 -2.59 -24.23 11.64
C LEU A 333 -1.35 -24.44 12.51
N CYS A 334 -0.83 -25.66 12.60
CA CYS A 334 0.33 -26.01 13.42
C CYS A 334 1.65 -25.94 12.65
N TYR A 335 1.66 -26.37 11.38
CA TYR A 335 2.88 -26.37 10.57
C TYR A 335 2.61 -25.95 9.12
N VAL A 336 3.59 -25.27 8.51
CA VAL A 336 3.68 -25.15 7.05
C VAL A 336 4.94 -25.86 6.58
N VAL A 337 4.74 -26.90 5.77
CA VAL A 337 5.79 -27.80 5.27
C VAL A 337 6.10 -27.42 3.82
N PRO A 338 7.23 -26.78 3.54
CA PRO A 338 7.53 -26.25 2.21
C PRO A 338 8.14 -27.30 1.26
N PRO A 339 8.35 -26.96 -0.03
CA PRO A 339 8.78 -27.92 -1.06
C PRO A 339 10.10 -28.64 -0.80
N ALA A 340 11.02 -28.06 -0.02
CA ALA A 340 12.28 -28.71 0.34
C ALA A 340 12.11 -29.94 1.26
N VAL A 341 10.97 -30.08 1.94
CA VAL A 341 10.72 -31.20 2.86
C VAL A 341 9.97 -32.31 2.13
N THR A 342 10.70 -33.32 1.67
CA THR A 342 10.13 -34.44 0.90
C THR A 342 9.63 -35.59 1.77
N ALA A 343 10.17 -35.72 2.99
CA ALA A 343 9.82 -36.77 3.94
C ALA A 343 8.32 -36.74 4.30
N GLY A 344 7.72 -37.92 4.51
CA GLY A 344 6.34 -38.07 4.97
C GLY A 344 6.15 -37.88 6.48
N SER A 345 7.22 -37.57 7.22
CA SER A 345 7.16 -37.28 8.65
C SER A 345 8.36 -36.44 9.08
N PHE A 346 8.23 -35.71 10.19
CA PHE A 346 9.32 -35.01 10.84
C PHE A 346 9.04 -34.86 12.34
N THR A 347 10.10 -34.71 13.13
CA THR A 347 10.03 -34.26 14.53
C THR A 347 10.56 -32.84 14.66
N GLU A 348 10.16 -32.12 15.69
CA GLU A 348 10.64 -30.75 15.94
C GLU A 348 12.13 -30.66 16.31
N SER A 349 12.80 -31.78 16.59
CA SER A 349 14.24 -31.85 16.78
C SER A 349 15.02 -32.08 15.47
N ALA A 350 14.33 -32.40 14.37
CA ALA A 350 14.98 -32.74 13.11
C ALA A 350 15.50 -31.50 12.37
N ALA A 351 16.59 -31.67 11.60
CA ALA A 351 17.15 -30.60 10.78
C ALA A 351 16.15 -30.06 9.74
N ALA A 352 15.27 -30.90 9.19
CA ALA A 352 14.21 -30.46 8.27
C ALA A 352 13.28 -29.43 8.94
N PHE A 353 12.93 -29.65 10.21
CA PHE A 353 12.10 -28.74 10.97
C PHE A 353 12.79 -27.40 11.25
N THR A 354 14.02 -27.44 11.74
CA THR A 354 14.77 -26.22 12.08
C THR A 354 15.03 -25.37 10.84
N ASN A 355 15.39 -26.01 9.72
CA ASN A 355 15.85 -25.35 8.51
C ASN A 355 14.74 -24.88 7.56
N TYR A 356 13.59 -25.55 7.51
CA TYR A 356 12.58 -25.30 6.48
C TYR A 356 11.14 -25.11 6.99
N ILE A 357 10.76 -25.70 8.13
CA ILE A 357 9.35 -25.73 8.53
C ILE A 357 8.97 -24.51 9.37
N TYR A 358 7.82 -23.91 9.04
CA TYR A 358 7.14 -22.93 9.88
C TYR A 358 6.30 -23.68 10.91
N ALA A 359 6.29 -23.20 12.15
CA ALA A 359 5.56 -23.84 13.22
C ALA A 359 4.83 -22.84 14.11
N TYR A 360 3.65 -23.22 14.57
CA TYR A 360 2.75 -22.39 15.36
C TYR A 360 2.13 -23.25 16.45
N ARG A 361 2.02 -22.69 17.65
CA ARG A 361 1.38 -23.36 18.78
C ARG A 361 0.43 -22.41 19.47
N TYR A 362 -0.69 -22.97 19.91
CA TYR A 362 -1.79 -22.22 20.48
C TYR A 362 -1.97 -22.56 21.96
N ASP A 363 -2.54 -21.62 22.72
CA ASP A 363 -3.02 -21.90 24.07
C ASP A 363 -4.42 -22.53 24.05
N SER A 364 -4.96 -22.88 25.22
CA SER A 364 -6.30 -23.46 25.34
C SER A 364 -7.44 -22.54 24.89
N ARG A 365 -7.15 -21.27 24.60
CA ARG A 365 -8.07 -20.26 24.08
C ARG A 365 -7.81 -19.99 22.59
N ARG A 366 -7.03 -20.84 21.92
CA ARG A 366 -6.69 -20.77 20.49
C ARG A 366 -5.93 -19.50 20.08
N ARG A 367 -5.21 -18.88 21.03
CA ARG A 367 -4.31 -17.74 20.75
C ARG A 367 -2.90 -18.26 20.46
N LEU A 368 -2.23 -17.70 19.46
CA LEU A 368 -0.86 -18.06 19.10
C LEU A 368 0.12 -17.72 20.23
N LYS A 369 0.68 -18.72 20.91
CA LYS A 369 1.61 -18.53 22.03
C LYS A 369 3.08 -18.76 21.67
N GLU A 370 3.35 -19.56 20.64
CA GLU A 370 4.69 -19.79 20.13
C GLU A 370 4.67 -19.83 18.60
N LYS A 371 5.67 -19.20 17.97
CA LYS A 371 5.84 -19.16 16.52
C LYS A 371 7.29 -19.47 16.16
N LYS A 372 7.53 -20.14 15.04
CA LYS A 372 8.87 -20.39 14.50
C LYS A 372 8.88 -20.19 12.99
N ILE A 373 9.86 -19.43 12.52
CA ILE A 373 10.18 -19.21 11.10
C ILE A 373 11.38 -20.09 10.72
N PRO A 374 11.51 -20.57 9.46
CA PRO A 374 12.68 -21.31 9.01
C PRO A 374 13.99 -20.54 9.21
N GLY A 375 15.02 -21.21 9.73
CA GLY A 375 16.32 -20.57 10.01
C GLY A 375 16.39 -19.70 11.27
N LYS A 376 15.24 -19.46 11.93
CA LYS A 376 15.09 -18.72 13.18
C LYS A 376 14.60 -19.65 14.31
N GLY A 377 15.01 -19.39 15.55
CA GLY A 377 14.46 -20.08 16.72
C GLY A 377 13.03 -19.64 17.05
N TRP A 378 12.41 -20.29 18.05
CA TRP A 378 11.05 -19.97 18.49
C TRP A 378 10.91 -18.54 19.00
N GLU A 379 9.74 -17.95 18.81
CA GLU A 379 9.26 -16.70 19.38
C GLU A 379 8.11 -17.01 20.32
N TRP A 380 8.14 -16.43 21.51
CA TRP A 380 7.12 -16.62 22.53
C TRP A 380 6.24 -15.38 22.63
N ILE A 381 4.95 -15.59 22.90
CA ILE A 381 3.95 -14.54 23.07
C ILE A 381 3.21 -14.79 24.39
N VAL A 382 3.07 -13.74 25.19
CA VAL A 382 2.35 -13.75 26.47
C VAL A 382 1.22 -12.73 26.38
N TYR A 383 0.04 -13.11 26.84
CA TYR A 383 -1.16 -12.29 26.77
C TYR A 383 -1.65 -11.86 28.14
N ASN A 384 -2.25 -10.68 28.21
CA ASN A 384 -3.10 -10.34 29.35
C ASN A 384 -4.49 -10.98 29.22
N GLN A 385 -5.38 -10.65 30.15
CA GLN A 385 -6.71 -11.26 30.22
C GLN A 385 -7.76 -10.59 29.34
N ASN A 386 -7.37 -9.53 28.64
CA ASN A 386 -8.11 -8.93 27.55
C ASN A 386 -7.64 -9.44 26.17
N ASP A 387 -6.87 -10.53 26.13
CA ASP A 387 -6.32 -11.13 24.89
C ASP A 387 -5.35 -10.23 24.12
N LEU A 388 -4.73 -9.28 24.82
CA LEU A 388 -3.73 -8.40 24.22
C LEU A 388 -2.32 -8.97 24.47
N PRO A 389 -1.45 -9.04 23.44
CA PRO A 389 -0.07 -9.50 23.59
C PRO A 389 0.73 -8.46 24.37
N ILE A 390 1.18 -8.81 25.58
CA ILE A 390 1.88 -7.89 26.49
C ILE A 390 3.37 -8.14 26.57
N MET A 391 3.83 -9.35 26.23
CA MET A 391 5.25 -9.65 26.13
C MET A 391 5.52 -10.59 24.96
N THR A 392 6.66 -10.38 24.30
CA THR A 392 7.21 -11.30 23.32
C THR A 392 8.68 -11.55 23.59
N GLN A 393 9.18 -12.71 23.18
CA GLN A 393 10.60 -13.03 23.32
C GLN A 393 11.07 -13.95 22.20
N ASP A 394 12.07 -13.50 21.46
CA ASP A 394 12.72 -14.30 20.42
C ASP A 394 13.84 -15.18 20.98
N ALA A 395 14.47 -15.97 20.10
CA ALA A 395 15.51 -16.90 20.49
C ALA A 395 16.78 -16.22 20.99
N LEU A 396 17.16 -15.08 20.41
CA LEU A 396 18.36 -14.34 20.81
C LEU A 396 18.16 -13.66 22.17
N GLN A 397 17.00 -13.07 22.43
CA GLN A 397 16.65 -12.50 23.73
C GLN A 397 16.67 -13.54 24.85
N ARG A 398 16.35 -14.81 24.54
CA ARG A 398 16.44 -15.94 25.48
C ARG A 398 17.86 -16.33 25.88
N THR A 399 18.87 -16.03 25.06
CA THR A 399 20.27 -16.37 25.37
C THR A 399 20.93 -15.35 26.31
N LYS A 400 20.33 -14.16 26.48
CA LYS A 400 20.82 -13.13 27.40
C LYS A 400 20.70 -13.58 28.87
N ASN A 401 21.59 -13.08 29.72
CA ASN A 401 21.60 -13.34 31.16
C ASN A 401 21.69 -12.02 31.96
N PRO A 402 20.63 -11.59 32.67
CA PRO A 402 19.29 -12.19 32.71
C PRO A 402 18.60 -12.14 31.34
N LYS A 403 17.62 -13.03 31.12
CA LYS A 403 16.86 -13.09 29.86
C LYS A 403 16.12 -11.79 29.62
N GLU A 404 16.06 -11.37 28.35
CA GLU A 404 15.37 -10.15 27.94
C GLU A 404 14.02 -10.51 27.31
N TRP A 405 13.01 -9.66 27.46
CA TRP A 405 11.72 -9.75 26.77
C TRP A 405 11.36 -8.40 26.19
N SER A 406 10.68 -8.37 25.05
CA SER A 406 9.98 -7.18 24.57
C SER A 406 8.61 -7.10 25.25
N TYR A 407 8.16 -5.90 25.65
CA TYR A 407 6.84 -5.71 26.24
C TYR A 407 6.03 -4.62 25.55
N THR A 408 4.71 -4.74 25.66
CA THR A 408 3.73 -3.77 25.19
C THR A 408 2.71 -3.50 26.28
N LYS A 409 2.38 -2.22 26.51
CA LYS A 409 1.34 -1.79 27.42
C LYS A 409 0.26 -1.03 26.67
N TYR A 410 -0.96 -1.18 27.15
CA TYR A 410 -2.17 -0.67 26.52
C TYR A 410 -2.94 0.27 27.45
N ASP A 411 -3.76 1.15 26.88
CA ASP A 411 -4.79 1.86 27.65
C ASP A 411 -6.13 1.11 27.66
N ALA A 412 -7.14 1.73 28.29
CA ALA A 412 -8.49 1.18 28.42
C ALA A 412 -9.20 0.90 27.08
N PHE A 413 -8.72 1.48 25.98
CA PHE A 413 -9.26 1.29 24.63
C PHE A 413 -8.45 0.26 23.81
N GLY A 414 -7.43 -0.36 24.41
CA GLY A 414 -6.55 -1.31 23.73
C GLY A 414 -5.55 -0.64 22.78
N ARG A 415 -5.30 0.68 22.92
CA ARG A 415 -4.26 1.37 22.15
C ARG A 415 -2.92 1.18 22.84
N VAL A 416 -1.86 0.97 22.05
CA VAL A 416 -0.49 0.86 22.57
C VAL A 416 -0.05 2.21 23.14
N VAL A 417 0.25 2.24 24.44
CA VAL A 417 0.75 3.46 25.12
C VAL A 417 2.22 3.41 25.45
N GLN A 418 2.82 2.22 25.55
CA GLN A 418 4.23 2.07 25.84
C GLN A 418 4.76 0.75 25.28
N THR A 419 5.94 0.78 24.68
CA THR A 419 6.72 -0.43 24.37
C THR A 419 8.09 -0.34 25.02
N GLY A 420 8.75 -1.47 25.20
CA GLY A 420 10.08 -1.53 25.78
C GLY A 420 10.65 -2.93 25.81
N THR A 421 11.81 -3.08 26.45
CA THR A 421 12.33 -4.38 26.87
C THR A 421 12.31 -4.50 28.39
N LEU A 422 12.29 -5.72 28.91
CA LEU A 422 12.50 -5.98 30.33
C LEU A 422 13.46 -7.13 30.55
N THR A 423 14.09 -7.15 31.72
CA THR A 423 14.89 -8.30 32.17
C THR A 423 14.08 -9.15 33.17
N ALA A 424 13.84 -10.40 32.82
CA ALA A 424 13.09 -11.34 33.66
C ALA A 424 13.54 -12.79 33.44
N ALA A 425 13.74 -13.53 34.52
CA ALA A 425 14.25 -14.90 34.50
C ALA A 425 13.15 -15.97 34.27
N HIS A 426 12.20 -15.71 33.36
CA HIS A 426 11.19 -16.73 33.01
C HIS A 426 11.83 -17.82 32.14
N ALA A 427 11.81 -19.07 32.62
CA ALA A 427 12.44 -20.20 31.93
C ALA A 427 11.64 -20.69 30.70
N THR A 428 10.31 -20.53 30.70
CA THR A 428 9.40 -20.99 29.65
C THR A 428 8.32 -19.95 29.34
N GLN A 429 7.70 -20.04 28.17
CA GLN A 429 6.52 -19.24 27.81
C GLN A 429 5.41 -19.40 28.87
N SER A 430 5.13 -20.62 29.32
CA SER A 430 4.07 -20.89 30.30
C SER A 430 4.38 -20.31 31.68
N ALA A 431 5.65 -20.25 32.09
CA ALA A 431 6.05 -19.58 33.34
C ALA A 431 5.84 -18.06 33.25
N ALA A 432 6.13 -17.45 32.09
CA ALA A 432 5.86 -16.03 31.85
C ALA A 432 4.34 -15.75 31.81
N GLN A 433 3.56 -16.62 31.18
CA GLN A 433 2.10 -16.52 31.16
C GLN A 433 1.49 -16.66 32.56
N THR A 434 1.97 -17.61 33.37
CA THR A 434 1.54 -17.78 34.76
C THR A 434 1.85 -16.54 35.60
N ALA A 435 3.03 -15.92 35.40
CA ALA A 435 3.38 -14.68 36.08
C ALA A 435 2.45 -13.52 35.69
N ALA A 436 2.08 -13.42 34.41
CA ALA A 436 1.10 -12.43 33.94
C ALA A 436 -0.31 -12.68 34.51
N ASP A 437 -0.76 -13.93 34.55
CA ASP A 437 -2.09 -14.30 35.04
C ASP A 437 -2.24 -14.06 36.54
N ASN A 438 -1.18 -14.34 37.31
CA ASN A 438 -1.12 -14.13 38.77
C ASN A 438 -0.82 -12.67 39.18
N HIS A 439 -0.52 -11.78 38.23
CA HIS A 439 -0.24 -10.38 38.54
C HIS A 439 -1.48 -9.73 39.17
N ALA A 440 -1.30 -9.12 40.35
CA ALA A 440 -2.37 -8.41 41.03
C ALA A 440 -2.89 -7.26 40.15
N ARG A 441 -4.21 -7.08 40.08
CA ARG A 441 -4.88 -6.10 39.21
C ARG A 441 -5.52 -4.99 40.05
N PRO A 442 -4.80 -3.92 40.40
CA PRO A 442 -5.37 -2.81 41.17
C PRO A 442 -6.60 -2.20 40.50
N GLY A 443 -7.77 -2.39 41.12
CA GLY A 443 -9.06 -1.93 40.58
C GLY A 443 -9.57 -2.75 39.39
N ASN A 444 -9.13 -4.01 39.25
CA ASN A 444 -9.50 -4.92 38.16
C ASN A 444 -9.13 -4.39 36.76
N ARG A 445 -7.90 -3.86 36.61
CA ARG A 445 -7.41 -3.22 35.39
C ARG A 445 -6.17 -3.94 34.86
N ASP A 446 -6.23 -4.33 33.59
CA ASP A 446 -5.10 -4.88 32.80
C ASP A 446 -4.53 -3.85 31.82
N TRP A 447 -4.75 -2.57 32.10
CA TRP A 447 -4.35 -1.46 31.25
C TRP A 447 -3.81 -0.30 32.07
N GLU A 448 -3.11 0.58 31.37
CA GLU A 448 -2.54 1.78 31.91
C GLU A 448 -3.49 2.97 31.82
N GLN A 449 -3.45 3.81 32.84
CA GLN A 449 -4.10 5.10 32.88
C GLN A 449 -3.06 6.20 32.77
N ARG A 450 -3.45 7.28 32.10
CA ARG A 450 -2.67 8.50 32.09
C ARG A 450 -2.69 9.12 33.49
N ARG A 451 -1.53 9.36 34.08
CA ARG A 451 -1.42 10.03 35.39
C ARG A 451 -1.71 11.51 35.25
N VAL A 452 -2.31 12.10 36.28
CA VAL A 452 -2.50 13.55 36.37
C VAL A 452 -1.16 14.19 36.72
N ASN A 453 -0.72 15.20 35.97
CA ASN A 453 0.54 15.93 36.19
C ASN A 453 1.85 15.14 36.05
N ALA A 454 1.88 14.04 35.29
CA ALA A 454 3.12 13.32 35.00
C ALA A 454 3.24 12.95 33.52
N ALA A 455 4.48 12.86 33.04
CA ALA A 455 4.78 12.31 31.72
C ALA A 455 4.63 10.78 31.65
N GLU A 456 4.45 10.12 32.79
CA GLU A 456 4.41 8.67 32.87
C GLU A 456 2.98 8.16 33.04
N TYR A 457 2.72 6.99 32.48
CA TYR A 457 1.48 6.25 32.73
C TYR A 457 1.50 5.58 34.12
N SER A 458 0.38 5.00 34.53
CA SER A 458 0.19 4.43 35.87
C SER A 458 1.21 3.35 36.28
N ASN A 459 1.76 2.63 35.30
CA ASN A 459 2.62 1.45 35.47
C ASN A 459 2.01 0.36 36.38
N VAL A 460 0.73 0.04 36.19
CA VAL A 460 0.00 -0.93 37.03
C VAL A 460 -0.27 -2.26 36.33
N SER A 461 -0.30 -2.30 34.99
CA SER A 461 -0.50 -3.54 34.25
C SER A 461 0.83 -4.29 34.14
N PHE A 462 0.78 -5.63 34.16
CA PHE A 462 1.95 -6.46 33.94
C PHE A 462 2.60 -6.16 32.58
N PRO A 463 3.93 -6.16 32.47
CA PRO A 463 4.93 -6.20 33.56
C PRO A 463 5.13 -4.82 34.22
N VAL A 464 5.53 -4.77 35.50
CA VAL A 464 5.64 -3.50 36.28
C VAL A 464 7.05 -3.10 36.70
N ALA A 465 8.04 -4.00 36.63
CA ALA A 465 9.41 -3.78 37.09
C ALA A 465 10.45 -4.18 36.01
N ASN A 466 11.70 -3.75 36.20
CA ASN A 466 12.83 -4.03 35.29
C ASN A 466 12.61 -3.57 33.84
N LEU A 467 11.83 -2.51 33.64
CA LEU A 467 11.45 -2.02 32.32
C LEU A 467 12.48 -1.02 31.78
N LYS A 468 12.93 -1.25 30.55
CA LYS A 468 13.63 -0.31 29.69
C LYS A 468 12.65 0.19 28.62
N ARG A 469 12.26 1.45 28.70
CA ARG A 469 11.29 2.07 27.77
C ARG A 469 11.92 2.29 26.40
N LEU A 470 11.14 2.04 25.34
CA LEU A 470 11.53 2.23 23.96
C LEU A 470 10.62 3.24 23.25
N THR A 471 9.29 3.13 23.45
CA THR A 471 8.35 4.13 22.96
C THR A 471 7.27 4.44 24.00
N VAL A 472 6.73 5.67 23.97
CA VAL A 472 5.55 6.09 24.75
C VAL A 472 4.64 6.93 23.87
N SER A 473 3.37 6.54 23.77
CA SER A 473 2.34 7.22 22.97
C SER A 473 1.33 7.93 23.89
N TYR A 474 1.03 9.20 23.59
CA TYR A 474 0.13 10.05 24.37
C TYR A 474 -1.11 10.39 23.57
N TYR A 475 -2.28 10.02 24.09
CA TYR A 475 -3.57 10.22 23.42
C TYR A 475 -4.46 11.23 24.14
N ASP A 476 -5.47 11.71 23.41
CA ASP A 476 -6.68 12.37 23.90
C ASP A 476 -6.56 13.81 24.41
N ASN A 477 -5.38 14.30 24.79
CA ASN A 477 -5.16 15.69 25.20
C ASN A 477 -3.67 16.08 25.28
N TYR A 478 -3.41 17.40 25.29
CA TYR A 478 -2.07 17.96 25.36
C TYR A 478 -1.48 18.13 26.77
N ASN A 479 -2.15 17.65 27.83
CA ASN A 479 -1.80 18.06 29.19
C ASN A 479 -0.55 17.34 29.73
N LYS A 480 0.49 18.12 30.03
CA LYS A 480 1.60 17.81 30.95
C LYS A 480 2.37 16.49 30.73
N PHE A 481 2.43 15.99 29.49
CA PHE A 481 3.44 14.99 29.09
C PHE A 481 4.74 15.61 28.55
N MET A 482 4.67 16.91 28.23
CA MET A 482 5.82 17.75 27.90
C MET A 482 6.44 18.24 29.22
N GLY A 483 7.74 18.04 29.40
CA GLY A 483 8.45 18.65 30.53
C GLY A 483 8.49 20.18 30.41
N SER A 484 8.95 20.90 31.45
CA SER A 484 8.96 22.37 31.46
C SER A 484 9.70 22.98 30.26
N VAL A 485 10.84 22.38 29.88
CA VAL A 485 11.61 22.82 28.69
C VAL A 485 10.82 22.61 27.41
N ASP A 486 10.27 21.42 27.18
CA ASP A 486 9.55 21.10 25.94
C ASP A 486 8.22 21.84 25.81
N THR A 487 7.59 22.20 26.93
CA THR A 487 6.38 23.04 26.97
C THR A 487 6.62 24.38 26.27
N VAL A 488 7.84 24.92 26.39
CA VAL A 488 8.25 26.13 25.68
C VAL A 488 8.79 25.80 24.29
N GLN A 489 9.67 24.80 24.17
CA GLN A 489 10.41 24.55 22.93
C GLN A 489 9.56 23.96 21.80
N LEU A 490 8.54 23.16 22.15
CA LEU A 490 7.65 22.48 21.21
C LEU A 490 6.21 23.04 21.28
N ALA A 491 6.04 24.24 21.85
CA ALA A 491 4.76 24.95 21.85
C ALA A 491 4.25 25.17 20.41
N PRO A 492 2.92 25.18 20.19
CA PRO A 492 2.38 25.46 18.86
C PRO A 492 2.76 26.89 18.44
N ARG A 493 3.22 27.08 17.20
CA ARG A 493 3.65 28.39 16.68
C ARG A 493 2.85 28.77 15.45
N ALA A 494 2.31 30.00 15.43
CA ALA A 494 1.56 30.56 14.30
C ALA A 494 0.40 29.68 13.79
N ILE A 495 -0.24 28.93 14.71
CA ILE A 495 -1.39 28.07 14.41
C ILE A 495 -2.44 28.16 15.52
N SER A 496 -3.69 27.88 15.17
CA SER A 496 -4.78 27.64 16.12
C SER A 496 -5.04 26.14 16.21
N ARG A 497 -4.62 25.52 17.32
CA ARG A 497 -4.84 24.08 17.56
C ARG A 497 -6.25 23.81 18.10
N SER A 498 -6.81 22.67 17.72
CA SER A 498 -8.02 22.10 18.29
C SER A 498 -7.77 21.51 19.67
N THR A 499 -8.79 21.56 20.53
CA THR A 499 -8.83 20.83 21.81
C THR A 499 -9.63 19.53 21.69
N LYS A 500 -10.33 19.29 20.57
CA LYS A 500 -11.14 18.10 20.28
C LYS A 500 -10.27 16.95 19.78
N VAL A 501 -9.29 16.57 20.60
CA VAL A 501 -8.27 15.58 20.25
C VAL A 501 -8.46 14.23 20.95
N HIS A 502 -9.64 14.01 21.53
CA HIS A 502 -10.05 12.67 21.97
C HIS A 502 -9.89 11.66 20.83
N SER A 503 -9.42 10.47 21.18
CA SER A 503 -9.01 9.38 20.29
C SER A 503 -7.74 9.60 19.47
N LEU A 504 -7.20 10.83 19.37
CA LEU A 504 -6.02 11.14 18.55
C LEU A 504 -4.71 11.01 19.34
N LEU A 505 -3.64 10.63 18.64
CA LEU A 505 -2.28 10.63 19.18
C LEU A 505 -1.75 12.07 19.23
N THR A 506 -1.71 12.65 20.42
CA THR A 506 -1.25 14.02 20.68
C THR A 506 0.26 14.17 20.88
N GLY A 507 0.95 13.08 21.21
CA GLY A 507 2.41 13.07 21.30
C GLY A 507 3.00 11.67 21.28
N SER A 508 4.28 11.57 20.95
CA SER A 508 5.05 10.34 20.95
C SER A 508 6.46 10.61 21.45
N ARG A 509 6.95 9.77 22.36
CA ARG A 509 8.35 9.79 22.82
C ARG A 509 9.01 8.51 22.37
N VAL A 510 10.08 8.63 21.59
CA VAL A 510 10.85 7.50 21.07
C VAL A 510 12.25 7.58 21.65
N TYR A 511 12.71 6.51 22.30
CA TYR A 511 14.06 6.45 22.84
C TYR A 511 15.06 6.04 21.76
N THR A 512 16.35 6.25 21.98
CA THR A 512 17.39 5.49 21.28
C THR A 512 17.20 4.00 21.55
N ASP A 513 17.70 3.13 20.69
CA ASP A 513 17.64 1.67 20.93
C ASP A 513 18.40 1.22 22.20
N SER A 514 19.37 2.03 22.66
CA SER A 514 19.99 1.93 23.99
C SER A 514 19.02 2.22 25.15
N GLY A 515 17.87 2.86 24.89
CA GLY A 515 16.84 3.27 25.85
C GLY A 515 17.24 4.42 26.78
N THR A 516 18.29 5.16 26.43
CA THR A 516 18.85 6.23 27.26
C THR A 516 18.27 7.59 26.90
N ASP A 517 18.42 7.98 25.64
CA ASP A 517 18.05 9.31 25.16
C ASP A 517 16.69 9.25 24.49
N SER A 518 15.86 10.29 24.64
CA SER A 518 14.50 10.29 24.09
C SER A 518 14.21 11.50 23.23
N LEU A 519 13.56 11.26 22.09
CA LEU A 519 13.06 12.26 21.17
C LEU A 519 11.55 12.38 21.35
N LEU A 520 11.10 13.54 21.82
CA LEU A 520 9.68 13.86 21.94
C LEU A 520 9.17 14.49 20.65
N THR A 521 7.99 14.05 20.20
CA THR A 521 7.21 14.64 19.11
C THR A 521 5.80 14.97 19.60
N VAL A 522 5.28 16.14 19.23
CA VAL A 522 3.93 16.62 19.54
C VAL A 522 3.16 16.86 18.25
N TYR A 523 1.91 16.41 18.20
CA TYR A 523 1.04 16.52 17.02
C TYR A 523 -0.11 17.49 17.29
N TYR A 524 -0.11 18.63 16.62
CA TYR A 524 -1.18 19.63 16.69
C TYR A 524 -2.18 19.44 15.56
N TYR A 525 -3.46 19.42 15.92
CA TYR A 525 -4.57 19.14 15.03
C TYR A 525 -5.45 20.37 14.81
N ASP A 526 -6.11 20.45 13.66
CA ASP A 526 -7.25 21.34 13.46
C ASP A 526 -8.57 20.74 13.98
N GLU A 527 -9.67 21.48 13.86
CA GLU A 527 -11.01 21.04 14.28
C GLU A 527 -11.56 19.84 13.48
N ARG A 528 -10.94 19.48 12.35
CA ARG A 528 -11.27 18.30 11.54
C ARG A 528 -10.41 17.08 11.91
N GLY A 529 -9.40 17.27 12.78
CA GLY A 529 -8.46 16.24 13.18
C GLY A 529 -7.32 16.00 12.18
N ARG A 530 -7.03 16.96 11.29
CA ARG A 530 -5.86 16.94 10.39
C ARG A 530 -4.65 17.52 11.11
N THR A 531 -3.46 16.96 10.89
CA THR A 531 -2.22 17.42 11.55
C THR A 531 -1.72 18.72 10.92
N ILE A 532 -1.98 19.86 11.56
CA ILE A 532 -1.54 21.19 11.08
C ILE A 532 -0.13 21.57 11.53
N GLN A 533 0.39 20.94 12.59
CA GLN A 533 1.79 21.12 12.96
C GLN A 533 2.32 19.89 13.72
N THR A 534 3.55 19.49 13.41
CA THR A 534 4.32 18.52 14.18
C THR A 534 5.55 19.21 14.73
N ALA A 535 5.79 19.12 16.04
CA ALA A 535 6.96 19.70 16.70
C ALA A 535 7.75 18.58 17.38
N SER A 536 9.02 18.39 17.02
CA SER A 536 9.84 17.27 17.48
C SER A 536 11.24 17.69 17.92
N ARG A 537 11.83 16.94 18.86
CA ARG A 537 13.27 17.01 19.16
C ARG A 537 14.05 16.19 18.13
N ASN A 538 15.28 16.60 17.82
CA ASN A 538 16.22 15.80 17.03
C ASN A 538 17.43 15.37 17.87
N HIS A 539 18.15 14.36 17.39
CA HIS A 539 19.26 13.74 18.14
C HIS A 539 20.51 14.60 18.23
N LEU A 540 20.58 15.70 17.47
CA LEU A 540 21.65 16.71 17.55
C LEU A 540 21.43 17.71 18.69
N GLY A 541 20.39 17.51 19.51
CA GLY A 541 20.04 18.38 20.64
C GLY A 541 19.20 19.60 20.24
N GLY A 542 18.70 19.65 19.00
CA GLY A 542 17.84 20.69 18.47
C GLY A 542 16.37 20.27 18.38
N LYS A 543 15.64 20.91 17.45
CA LYS A 543 14.22 20.65 17.21
C LYS A 543 13.83 20.90 15.75
N ASP A 544 12.70 20.31 15.36
CA ASP A 544 12.08 20.46 14.05
C ASP A 544 10.60 20.81 14.24
N ILE A 545 10.13 21.82 13.52
CA ILE A 545 8.71 22.20 13.49
C ILE A 545 8.24 22.15 12.05
N VAL A 546 7.33 21.23 11.73
CA VAL A 546 6.70 21.11 10.41
C VAL A 546 5.27 21.62 10.52
N THR A 547 4.94 22.68 9.80
CA THR A 547 3.61 23.30 9.78
C THR A 547 2.98 23.09 8.41
N ASN A 548 1.75 22.57 8.37
CA ASN A 548 1.02 22.30 7.15
C ASN A 548 -0.21 23.20 7.04
N THR A 549 -0.46 23.73 5.86
CA THR A 549 -1.78 24.27 5.47
C THR A 549 -2.46 23.31 4.51
N TYR A 550 -3.78 23.35 4.49
CA TYR A 550 -4.59 22.43 3.70
C TYR A 550 -5.63 23.21 2.90
N LEU A 551 -5.89 22.74 1.69
CA LEU A 551 -7.11 23.08 0.99
C LEU A 551 -8.33 22.60 1.79
N PHE A 552 -9.50 23.16 1.49
CA PHE A 552 -10.74 22.75 2.16
C PHE A 552 -11.07 21.28 1.91
N SER A 553 -10.73 20.76 0.72
CA SER A 553 -10.86 19.35 0.31
C SER A 553 -9.86 18.39 0.98
N GLY A 554 -8.79 18.91 1.63
CA GLY A 554 -7.89 18.12 2.47
C GLY A 554 -6.48 17.90 1.94
N GLU A 555 -6.18 18.32 0.71
CA GLU A 555 -4.84 18.29 0.13
C GLU A 555 -3.90 19.29 0.83
N VAL A 556 -2.61 18.96 0.94
CA VAL A 556 -1.60 19.81 1.59
C VAL A 556 -1.17 20.92 0.63
N GLU A 557 -1.55 22.16 0.94
CA GLU A 557 -1.21 23.32 0.13
C GLU A 557 0.22 23.80 0.42
N THR A 558 0.59 23.92 1.69
CA THR A 558 1.98 24.23 2.07
C THR A 558 2.47 23.31 3.18
N SER A 559 3.77 23.04 3.16
CA SER A 559 4.48 22.40 4.27
C SER A 559 5.77 23.15 4.55
N LYS A 560 5.84 23.81 5.70
CA LYS A 560 7.00 24.57 6.16
C LYS A 560 7.70 23.81 7.27
N ARG A 561 8.93 23.37 7.04
CA ARG A 561 9.84 22.84 8.05
C ARG A 561 10.79 23.93 8.55
N GLU A 562 10.81 24.13 9.86
CA GLU A 562 11.83 24.92 10.57
C GLU A 562 12.75 23.95 11.32
N HIS A 563 14.01 23.88 10.93
CA HIS A 563 15.01 22.98 11.48
C HIS A 563 16.05 23.76 12.30
N TRP A 564 16.13 23.43 13.60
CA TRP A 564 17.23 23.83 14.47
C TRP A 564 18.13 22.63 14.69
N LYS A 565 19.39 22.73 14.28
CA LYS A 565 20.40 21.72 14.56
C LYS A 565 20.63 21.56 16.07
N SER A 566 20.70 22.67 16.79
CA SER A 566 20.81 22.76 18.25
C SER A 566 19.86 23.82 18.78
N LEU A 567 19.40 23.70 20.03
CA LEU A 567 18.60 24.73 20.69
C LEU A 567 19.34 26.05 20.91
N THR A 568 20.68 26.05 20.81
CA THR A 568 21.50 27.27 20.86
C THR A 568 21.57 28.00 19.51
N THR A 569 21.07 27.39 18.42
CA THR A 569 21.05 28.02 17.10
C THR A 569 20.01 29.14 17.07
N SER A 570 20.44 30.38 16.85
CA SER A 570 19.56 31.57 16.94
C SER A 570 18.42 31.59 15.91
N GLN A 571 18.66 31.09 14.69
CA GLN A 571 17.67 31.07 13.61
C GLN A 571 17.57 29.68 12.97
N PRO A 572 16.36 29.16 12.69
CA PRO A 572 16.19 27.89 12.01
C PRO A 572 16.58 27.99 10.54
N MET A 573 17.06 26.88 9.98
CA MET A 573 16.97 26.66 8.55
C MET A 573 15.50 26.37 8.20
N THR A 574 14.93 27.12 7.27
CA THR A 574 13.55 26.90 6.83
C THR A 574 13.55 26.19 5.47
N VAL A 575 12.69 25.18 5.30
CA VAL A 575 12.36 24.58 4.00
C VAL A 575 10.86 24.66 3.83
N LEU A 576 10.41 25.49 2.89
CA LEU A 576 9.00 25.60 2.51
C LEU A 576 8.74 24.79 1.25
N THR A 577 7.67 24.01 1.26
CA THR A 577 7.08 23.35 0.09
C THR A 577 5.72 23.96 -0.18
N THR A 578 5.46 24.32 -1.42
CA THR A 578 4.17 24.86 -1.87
C THR A 578 3.65 23.98 -3.00
N ASN A 579 2.45 23.44 -2.84
CA ASN A 579 1.81 22.56 -3.81
C ASN A 579 0.63 23.27 -4.47
N LYS A 580 0.43 23.00 -5.75
CA LYS A 580 -0.82 23.34 -6.45
C LYS A 580 -1.46 22.08 -6.99
N TYR A 581 -2.79 22.10 -7.00
CA TYR A 581 -3.61 21.02 -7.48
C TYR A 581 -4.53 21.52 -8.59
N ASP A 582 -4.96 20.63 -9.47
CA ASP A 582 -6.03 20.95 -10.42
C ASP A 582 -7.42 20.90 -9.74
N HIS A 583 -8.47 21.12 -10.55
CA HIS A 583 -9.85 21.21 -10.08
C HIS A 583 -10.41 19.91 -9.49
N VAL A 584 -9.74 18.77 -9.64
CA VAL A 584 -10.12 17.49 -9.02
C VAL A 584 -9.12 17.01 -7.96
N GLY A 585 -8.07 17.79 -7.67
CA GLY A 585 -7.12 17.50 -6.59
C GLY A 585 -5.88 16.72 -7.02
N ARG A 586 -5.58 16.63 -8.32
CA ARG A 586 -4.31 16.06 -8.80
C ARG A 586 -3.19 17.11 -8.65
N LEU A 587 -2.03 16.71 -8.14
CA LEU A 587 -0.87 17.61 -7.96
C LEU A 587 -0.36 18.09 -9.32
N VAL A 588 -0.27 19.40 -9.56
CA VAL A 588 0.22 19.95 -10.84
C VAL A 588 1.51 20.77 -10.71
N GLU A 589 1.83 21.26 -9.52
CA GLU A 589 3.07 22.02 -9.28
C GLU A 589 3.58 21.79 -7.86
N THR A 590 4.89 21.61 -7.71
CA THR A 590 5.59 21.65 -6.42
C THR A 590 6.71 22.68 -6.47
N LYS A 591 6.69 23.61 -5.53
CA LYS A 591 7.74 24.61 -5.34
C LYS A 591 8.49 24.39 -4.03
N LYS A 592 9.75 24.81 -3.98
CA LYS A 592 10.60 24.77 -2.79
C LYS A 592 11.28 26.10 -2.53
N ARG A 593 11.38 26.49 -1.25
CA ARG A 593 12.19 27.63 -0.81
C ARG A 593 13.00 27.27 0.41
N VAL A 594 14.31 27.49 0.37
CA VAL A 594 15.22 27.27 1.50
C VAL A 594 15.65 28.62 2.09
N GLY A 595 15.43 28.83 3.38
CA GLY A 595 15.70 30.09 4.06
C GLY A 595 14.95 31.26 3.41
N SER A 596 15.67 32.34 3.12
CA SER A 596 15.17 33.55 2.46
C SER A 596 15.42 33.60 0.95
N HIS A 597 15.85 32.49 0.34
CA HIS A 597 16.15 32.44 -1.10
C HIS A 597 14.87 32.54 -1.95
N ALA A 598 15.05 32.75 -3.26
CA ALA A 598 13.94 32.67 -4.20
C ALA A 598 13.29 31.28 -4.15
N GLU A 599 11.97 31.24 -4.31
CA GLU A 599 11.24 29.99 -4.45
C GLU A 599 11.48 29.40 -5.84
N VAL A 600 11.76 28.09 -5.89
CA VAL A 600 12.09 27.34 -7.10
C VAL A 600 10.95 26.38 -7.42
N THR A 601 10.44 26.40 -8.64
CA THR A 601 9.50 25.38 -9.12
C THR A 601 10.26 24.09 -9.38
N GLN A 602 10.20 23.15 -8.43
CA GLN A 602 10.90 21.87 -8.55
C GLN A 602 10.28 20.98 -9.61
N SER A 603 8.94 20.90 -9.65
CA SER A 603 8.24 20.08 -10.61
C SER A 603 6.91 20.70 -11.07
N GLN A 604 6.55 20.43 -12.32
CA GLN A 604 5.22 20.62 -12.87
C GLN A 604 4.75 19.33 -13.52
N LEU A 605 3.52 18.92 -13.24
CA LEU A 605 2.92 17.66 -13.69
C LEU A 605 1.74 17.93 -14.63
N ALA A 606 1.60 17.11 -15.67
CA ALA A 606 0.47 17.16 -16.58
C ALA A 606 -0.12 15.75 -16.75
N TYR A 607 -1.44 15.68 -16.87
CA TYR A 607 -2.21 14.43 -16.95
C TYR A 607 -2.96 14.33 -18.27
N ASN A 608 -3.16 13.12 -18.78
CA ASN A 608 -4.03 12.85 -19.92
C ASN A 608 -5.52 12.87 -19.51
N GLU A 609 -6.42 12.66 -20.46
CA GLU A 609 -7.86 12.91 -20.25
C GLU A 609 -8.56 11.89 -19.35
N ILE A 610 -7.91 10.77 -19.05
CA ILE A 610 -8.34 9.78 -18.05
C ILE A 610 -7.54 9.89 -16.74
N GLY A 611 -6.71 10.91 -16.58
CA GLY A 611 -6.01 11.22 -15.32
C GLY A 611 -4.68 10.51 -15.09
N GLN A 612 -4.07 9.90 -16.10
CA GLN A 612 -2.72 9.33 -15.99
C GLN A 612 -1.65 10.41 -16.19
N LEU A 613 -0.54 10.36 -15.45
CA LEU A 613 0.57 11.31 -15.58
C LEU A 613 1.22 11.17 -16.96
N MET A 614 1.12 12.17 -17.82
CA MET A 614 1.70 12.12 -19.17
C MET A 614 3.04 12.86 -19.27
N GLU A 615 3.25 13.89 -18.47
CA GLU A 615 4.47 14.70 -18.50
C GLU A 615 4.84 15.24 -17.13
N LYS A 616 6.14 15.25 -16.83
CA LYS A 616 6.75 15.92 -15.69
C LYS A 616 7.88 16.82 -16.15
N LYS A 617 7.84 18.09 -15.76
CA LYS A 617 8.91 19.07 -15.98
C LYS A 617 9.63 19.32 -14.67
N LEU A 618 10.97 19.36 -14.68
CA LEU A 618 11.81 19.57 -13.51
C LEU A 618 12.62 20.87 -13.64
N HIS A 619 12.73 21.58 -12.52
CA HIS A 619 13.38 22.90 -12.41
C HIS A 619 12.85 23.89 -13.45
N VAL A 620 11.64 24.40 -13.23
CA VAL A 620 10.96 25.28 -14.19
C VAL A 620 11.27 26.74 -13.90
N SER A 621 11.76 27.46 -14.91
CA SER A 621 11.99 28.91 -14.91
C SER A 621 11.25 29.54 -16.09
N GLY A 622 10.17 30.28 -15.81
CA GLY A 622 9.25 30.75 -16.85
C GLY A 622 8.58 29.59 -17.58
N SER A 623 8.73 29.53 -18.90
CA SER A 623 8.23 28.44 -19.75
C SER A 623 9.24 27.31 -20.00
N SER A 624 10.48 27.45 -19.50
CA SER A 624 11.55 26.47 -19.74
C SER A 624 11.78 25.57 -18.53
N ALA A 625 11.94 24.27 -18.78
CA ALA A 625 12.36 23.29 -17.80
C ALA A 625 13.79 22.83 -18.08
N VAL A 626 14.54 22.49 -17.02
CA VAL A 626 15.88 21.89 -17.16
C VAL A 626 15.76 20.45 -17.62
N GLN A 627 14.78 19.69 -17.11
CA GLN A 627 14.47 18.34 -17.57
C GLN A 627 12.97 18.17 -17.83
N GLU A 628 12.64 17.35 -18.82
CA GLU A 628 11.30 16.92 -19.18
C GLU A 628 11.27 15.39 -19.17
N VAL A 629 10.18 14.84 -18.65
CA VAL A 629 9.94 13.40 -18.56
C VAL A 629 8.55 13.13 -19.09
N ALA A 630 8.47 12.55 -20.29
CA ALA A 630 7.22 12.09 -20.88
C ALA A 630 6.99 10.61 -20.55
N TYR A 631 5.76 10.26 -20.18
CA TYR A 631 5.37 8.89 -19.82
C TYR A 631 4.43 8.30 -20.86
N GLY A 632 4.61 7.01 -21.16
CA GLY A 632 3.70 6.22 -21.96
C GLY A 632 3.18 5.02 -21.19
N TYR A 633 1.97 4.58 -21.52
CA TYR A 633 1.32 3.42 -20.90
C TYR A 633 0.78 2.44 -21.96
N ASN A 634 0.57 1.18 -21.58
CA ASN A 634 -0.29 0.27 -22.33
C ASN A 634 -1.75 0.38 -21.87
N GLU A 635 -2.63 -0.37 -22.52
CA GLU A 635 -4.07 -0.44 -22.25
C GLU A 635 -4.42 -1.02 -20.87
N ARG A 636 -3.48 -1.67 -20.19
CA ARG A 636 -3.62 -2.09 -18.79
C ARG A 636 -3.12 -1.01 -17.82
N GLY A 637 -2.53 0.09 -18.32
CA GLY A 637 -1.95 1.15 -17.50
C GLY A 637 -0.52 0.85 -17.02
N TRP A 638 0.17 -0.15 -17.59
CA TRP A 638 1.58 -0.40 -17.33
C TRP A 638 2.44 0.61 -18.06
N THR A 639 3.46 1.17 -17.38
CA THR A 639 4.41 2.11 -18.00
C THR A 639 5.17 1.43 -19.12
N THR A 640 5.09 1.96 -20.34
CA THR A 640 5.79 1.47 -21.54
C THR A 640 6.94 2.38 -21.95
N SER A 641 6.95 3.65 -21.53
CA SER A 641 8.06 4.54 -21.82
C SER A 641 8.24 5.65 -20.78
N ILE A 642 9.49 6.07 -20.63
CA ILE A 642 9.96 7.25 -19.89
C ILE A 642 10.91 7.97 -20.84
N ASN A 643 10.46 9.00 -21.55
CA ASN A 643 11.14 9.59 -22.71
C ASN A 643 11.53 8.55 -23.78
N ASN A 644 12.00 9.01 -24.95
CA ASN A 644 12.47 8.11 -26.00
C ASN A 644 13.98 7.83 -25.86
N PRO A 645 14.42 6.60 -25.54
CA PRO A 645 15.84 6.28 -25.38
C PRO A 645 16.66 6.41 -26.69
N SER A 646 16.01 6.33 -27.85
CA SER A 646 16.67 6.52 -29.15
C SER A 646 16.87 8.00 -29.52
N SER A 647 16.31 8.94 -28.74
CA SER A 647 16.36 10.38 -29.01
C SER A 647 16.48 11.19 -27.72
N VAL A 648 17.53 10.93 -26.95
CA VAL A 648 17.85 11.69 -25.73
C VAL A 648 18.41 13.07 -26.09
N THR A 649 17.98 14.11 -25.36
CA THR A 649 18.34 15.52 -25.60
C THR A 649 18.83 16.18 -24.32
N ASP A 650 19.26 17.44 -24.39
CA ASP A 650 19.66 18.17 -23.18
C ASP A 650 18.50 18.42 -22.21
N LYS A 651 17.26 18.43 -22.70
CA LYS A 651 16.04 18.50 -21.88
C LYS A 651 15.48 17.13 -21.51
N ARG A 652 15.83 16.07 -22.23
CA ARG A 652 15.36 14.69 -21.98
C ARG A 652 16.56 13.77 -21.86
N ARG A 653 17.33 13.93 -20.79
CA ARG A 653 18.64 13.28 -20.68
C ARG A 653 18.55 11.78 -20.48
N PHE A 654 17.56 11.29 -19.74
CA PHE A 654 17.33 9.86 -19.59
C PHE A 654 16.11 9.45 -20.41
N GLY A 655 16.24 8.33 -21.13
CA GLY A 655 15.16 7.69 -21.87
C GLY A 655 15.11 6.20 -21.61
N MET A 656 13.90 5.62 -21.62
CA MET A 656 13.66 4.21 -21.37
C MET A 656 12.36 3.73 -22.02
N ASN A 657 12.39 2.57 -22.67
CA ASN A 657 11.23 1.84 -23.16
C ASN A 657 11.14 0.48 -22.47
N LEU A 658 9.93 0.13 -22.05
CA LEU A 658 9.56 -1.13 -21.43
C LEU A 658 8.63 -1.90 -22.35
N HIS A 659 9.01 -3.11 -22.70
CA HIS A 659 8.24 -3.97 -23.58
C HIS A 659 7.64 -5.13 -22.79
N TYR A 660 6.33 -5.26 -22.89
CA TYR A 660 5.52 -6.35 -22.35
C TYR A 660 4.90 -7.11 -23.52
N ALA A 661 4.47 -8.35 -23.28
CA ALA A 661 3.84 -9.20 -24.29
C ALA A 661 4.66 -9.37 -25.60
N ASN A 662 5.95 -9.02 -25.57
CA ASN A 662 6.90 -9.18 -26.68
C ASN A 662 7.78 -10.43 -26.50
N ASN A 663 7.59 -11.13 -25.39
CA ASN A 663 8.25 -12.37 -25.02
C ASN A 663 7.16 -13.33 -24.48
N PRO A 664 7.19 -14.63 -24.80
CA PRO A 664 6.22 -15.61 -24.30
C PRO A 664 5.96 -15.64 -22.78
N GLN A 665 6.84 -15.02 -21.97
CA GLN A 665 6.76 -14.99 -20.51
C GLN A 665 6.42 -13.61 -19.93
N ALA A 666 5.91 -12.69 -20.76
CA ALA A 666 5.72 -11.27 -20.41
C ALA A 666 4.26 -10.77 -20.57
N TYR A 667 3.27 -11.65 -20.55
CA TYR A 667 1.85 -11.27 -20.65
C TYR A 667 1.20 -10.96 -19.30
N ASN A 668 1.83 -11.38 -18.22
CA ASN A 668 1.38 -11.30 -16.84
C ASN A 668 2.06 -10.15 -16.07
N GLY A 669 2.52 -9.10 -16.77
CA GLY A 669 3.15 -7.93 -16.15
C GLY A 669 4.68 -8.01 -16.06
N ASN A 670 5.27 -9.20 -16.20
CA ASN A 670 6.71 -9.33 -16.36
C ASN A 670 7.20 -8.52 -17.57
N ILE A 671 8.37 -7.88 -17.43
CA ILE A 671 8.98 -7.12 -18.50
C ILE A 671 9.76 -8.08 -19.40
N GLY A 672 9.43 -8.14 -20.69
CA GLY A 672 10.12 -9.01 -21.65
C GLY A 672 11.44 -8.43 -22.13
N SER A 673 11.49 -7.11 -22.34
CA SER A 673 12.74 -6.40 -22.59
C SER A 673 12.65 -4.92 -22.19
N VAL A 674 13.82 -4.32 -21.96
CA VAL A 674 13.98 -2.89 -21.72
C VAL A 674 15.03 -2.33 -22.65
N GLN A 675 14.80 -1.09 -23.10
CA GLN A 675 15.81 -0.29 -23.79
C GLN A 675 16.01 1.00 -23.02
N TRP A 676 17.25 1.46 -22.86
CA TRP A 676 17.53 2.73 -22.19
C TRP A 676 18.74 3.44 -22.77
N ASN A 677 18.80 4.75 -22.53
CA ASN A 677 19.96 5.56 -22.87
C ASN A 677 20.02 6.81 -22.00
N THR A 678 21.22 7.34 -21.79
CA THR A 678 21.46 8.57 -21.03
C THR A 678 22.33 9.53 -21.84
N LYS A 679 21.87 10.76 -22.06
CA LYS A 679 22.64 11.83 -22.70
C LYS A 679 23.78 12.26 -21.80
N VAL A 680 24.99 12.27 -22.35
CA VAL A 680 26.20 12.82 -21.69
C VAL A 680 26.63 14.15 -22.33
N THR A 681 27.51 14.88 -21.67
CA THR A 681 28.12 16.11 -22.22
C THR A 681 29.08 15.80 -23.38
N SER A 682 29.38 16.79 -24.21
CA SER A 682 30.28 16.64 -25.37
C SER A 682 31.70 16.17 -25.01
N SER A 683 32.14 16.42 -23.78
CA SER A 683 33.41 15.95 -23.23
C SER A 683 33.43 14.45 -22.88
N GLN A 684 32.32 13.74 -23.06
CA GLN A 684 32.16 12.33 -22.70
C GLN A 684 31.64 11.52 -23.87
N THR A 685 32.03 10.25 -23.93
CA THR A 685 31.55 9.32 -24.95
C THR A 685 30.10 8.96 -24.68
N GLN A 686 29.21 9.33 -25.61
CA GLN A 686 27.80 8.97 -25.55
C GLN A 686 27.62 7.46 -25.46
N THR A 687 26.85 7.01 -24.46
CA THR A 687 26.45 5.62 -24.39
C THR A 687 25.54 5.31 -25.58
N PRO A 688 25.76 4.17 -26.27
CA PRO A 688 24.82 3.72 -27.27
C PRO A 688 23.51 3.29 -26.61
N LEU A 689 22.45 3.13 -27.43
CA LEU A 689 21.21 2.54 -26.97
C LEU A 689 21.50 1.17 -26.34
N GLN A 690 21.12 1.01 -25.08
CA GLN A 690 21.31 -0.21 -24.30
C GLN A 690 20.02 -1.03 -24.34
N THR A 691 20.12 -2.36 -24.40
CA THR A 691 18.96 -3.25 -24.33
C THR A 691 19.25 -4.42 -23.41
N TYR A 692 18.27 -4.78 -22.58
CA TYR A 692 18.19 -6.07 -21.91
C TYR A 692 16.97 -6.84 -22.41
N THR A 693 17.15 -8.12 -22.72
CA THR A 693 16.06 -9.07 -22.91
C THR A 693 16.03 -10.03 -21.74
N TYR A 694 14.86 -10.19 -21.13
CA TYR A 694 14.69 -10.97 -19.92
C TYR A 694 14.09 -12.35 -20.21
N THR A 695 14.46 -13.32 -19.38
CA THR A 695 13.88 -14.66 -19.40
C THR A 695 13.58 -15.07 -17.97
N TYR A 696 12.42 -15.66 -17.76
CA TYR A 696 11.95 -16.08 -16.44
C TYR A 696 11.85 -17.61 -16.40
N ASP A 697 11.68 -18.19 -15.23
CA ASP A 697 11.15 -19.55 -15.15
C ASP A 697 9.62 -19.54 -15.16
N LYS A 698 9.01 -20.72 -15.00
CA LYS A 698 7.56 -20.87 -14.96
C LYS A 698 6.92 -20.39 -13.65
N LEU A 699 7.74 -19.97 -12.68
CA LEU A 699 7.33 -19.39 -11.41
C LEU A 699 7.52 -17.86 -11.40
N ASN A 700 7.78 -17.25 -12.56
CA ASN A 700 8.06 -15.82 -12.73
C ASN A 700 9.33 -15.33 -12.02
N ARG A 701 10.29 -16.21 -11.71
CA ARG A 701 11.61 -15.81 -11.19
C ARG A 701 12.55 -15.48 -12.33
N LEU A 702 13.34 -14.41 -12.21
CA LEU A 702 14.28 -14.00 -13.26
C LEU A 702 15.40 -15.03 -13.45
N LYS A 703 15.53 -15.61 -14.65
CA LYS A 703 16.63 -16.52 -14.98
C LYS A 703 17.79 -15.84 -15.71
N LYS A 704 17.48 -14.84 -16.53
CA LYS A 704 18.49 -14.22 -17.38
C LYS A 704 18.11 -12.79 -17.75
N ALA A 705 19.08 -11.88 -17.63
CA ALA A 705 19.11 -10.58 -18.26
C ALA A 705 20.20 -10.60 -19.34
N ALA A 706 19.79 -10.73 -20.61
CA ALA A 706 20.69 -10.80 -21.75
C ALA A 706 20.89 -9.40 -22.34
N TYR A 707 22.11 -8.88 -22.27
CA TYR A 707 22.43 -7.55 -22.73
C TYR A 707 22.82 -7.54 -24.21
N SER A 708 22.27 -6.58 -24.94
CA SER A 708 22.67 -6.24 -26.30
C SER A 708 22.74 -4.72 -26.45
N GLY A 709 23.93 -4.16 -26.23
CA GLY A 709 24.24 -2.74 -26.51
C GLY A 709 24.71 -2.51 -27.95
N ALA A 710 25.48 -1.43 -28.20
CA ALA A 710 26.06 -1.10 -29.52
C ALA A 710 26.68 -2.30 -30.26
N THR A 711 26.86 -2.14 -31.58
CA THR A 711 27.62 -3.05 -32.46
C THR A 711 28.88 -3.58 -31.76
N ASN A 712 29.01 -4.90 -31.67
CA ASN A 712 30.09 -5.65 -31.00
C ASN A 712 30.13 -5.59 -29.46
N LYS A 713 29.03 -5.18 -28.79
CA LYS A 713 28.91 -5.17 -27.31
C LYS A 713 27.87 -6.16 -26.74
N THR A 714 27.31 -7.04 -27.57
CA THR A 714 26.39 -8.10 -27.12
C THR A 714 27.05 -9.05 -26.13
N GLY A 715 26.32 -9.43 -25.08
CA GLY A 715 26.77 -10.38 -24.07
C GLY A 715 27.66 -9.80 -22.98
N ARG A 716 27.95 -8.49 -23.01
CA ARG A 716 28.57 -7.75 -21.91
C ARG A 716 27.53 -7.46 -20.83
N TYR A 717 27.85 -7.40 -19.54
CA TYR A 717 26.85 -7.12 -18.48
C TYR A 717 25.66 -8.11 -18.43
N ASN A 718 25.81 -9.33 -18.93
CA ASN A 718 24.79 -10.36 -18.74
C ASN A 718 24.64 -10.69 -17.24
N GLU A 719 23.44 -11.09 -16.83
CA GLU A 719 23.18 -11.68 -15.52
C GLU A 719 22.38 -12.98 -15.73
N GLU A 720 22.87 -14.10 -15.20
CA GLU A 720 22.22 -15.42 -15.29
C GLU A 720 22.09 -16.05 -13.91
N LEU A 721 20.90 -16.59 -13.61
CA LEU A 721 20.57 -17.17 -12.32
C LEU A 721 19.95 -18.56 -12.47
N ALA A 722 20.23 -19.41 -11.48
CA ALA A 722 19.48 -20.63 -11.20
C ALA A 722 19.02 -20.63 -9.75
N TYR A 723 17.94 -21.36 -9.46
CA TYR A 723 17.34 -21.41 -8.13
C TYR A 723 17.16 -22.84 -7.65
N ASP A 724 17.18 -23.03 -6.34
CA ASP A 724 16.69 -24.25 -5.71
C ASP A 724 15.15 -24.26 -5.60
N VAL A 725 14.62 -25.30 -4.95
CA VAL A 725 13.17 -25.51 -4.77
C VAL A 725 12.52 -24.54 -3.78
N MET A 726 13.31 -23.84 -2.95
CA MET A 726 12.84 -22.78 -2.05
C MET A 726 13.03 -21.39 -2.65
N GLY A 727 13.58 -21.29 -3.87
CA GLY A 727 13.92 -20.01 -4.47
C GLY A 727 15.17 -19.35 -3.88
N ASN A 728 16.05 -20.09 -3.20
CA ASN A 728 17.40 -19.59 -2.97
C ASN A 728 18.16 -19.57 -4.30
N ILE A 729 19.01 -18.57 -4.50
CA ILE A 729 19.91 -18.50 -5.67
C ILE A 729 20.92 -19.64 -5.55
N ASP A 730 20.94 -20.55 -6.51
CA ASP A 730 21.90 -21.65 -6.61
C ASP A 730 23.19 -21.22 -7.33
N THR A 731 23.05 -20.50 -8.44
CA THR A 731 24.16 -19.87 -9.16
C THR A 731 23.80 -18.48 -9.62
N LEU A 732 24.79 -17.59 -9.65
CA LEU A 732 24.68 -16.24 -10.20
C LEU A 732 25.93 -15.93 -11.01
N ARG A 733 25.75 -15.70 -12.31
CA ARG A 733 26.84 -15.45 -13.26
C ARG A 733 26.66 -14.08 -13.87
N ARG A 734 27.74 -13.31 -13.90
CA ARG A 734 27.75 -11.99 -14.54
C ARG A 734 28.93 -11.86 -15.48
N THR A 735 28.71 -11.26 -16.63
CA THR A 735 29.81 -10.67 -17.43
C THR A 735 29.90 -9.18 -17.10
N ASN A 736 31.03 -8.53 -17.31
CA ASN A 736 31.20 -7.10 -17.02
C ASN A 736 32.17 -6.49 -18.04
N GLY A 737 31.78 -5.40 -18.70
CA GLY A 737 32.64 -4.72 -19.67
C GLY A 737 32.97 -5.52 -20.94
N ASP A 738 33.04 -6.85 -20.88
CA ASP A 738 33.40 -7.83 -21.91
C ASP A 738 32.51 -9.09 -21.80
N THR A 739 32.74 -10.09 -22.65
CA THR A 739 31.94 -11.33 -22.72
C THR A 739 32.44 -12.44 -21.79
N GLY A 740 33.61 -12.27 -21.18
CA GLY A 740 34.11 -13.17 -20.14
C GLY A 740 33.33 -13.04 -18.84
N TRP A 741 33.27 -14.12 -18.06
CA TRP A 741 32.65 -14.10 -16.74
C TRP A 741 33.45 -13.24 -15.79
N TYR A 742 32.80 -12.21 -15.26
CA TYR A 742 33.31 -11.36 -14.19
C TYR A 742 33.16 -12.07 -12.84
N ASN A 743 31.96 -12.56 -12.55
CA ASN A 743 31.67 -13.41 -11.38
C ASN A 743 30.94 -14.67 -11.84
N HIS A 744 31.28 -15.82 -11.27
CA HIS A 744 30.56 -17.08 -11.42
C HIS A 744 30.31 -17.70 -10.04
N PHE A 745 29.36 -17.13 -9.33
CA PHE A 745 29.04 -17.53 -7.97
C PHE A 745 28.25 -18.82 -7.93
N LYS A 746 28.72 -19.75 -7.10
CA LYS A 746 28.01 -20.94 -6.64
C LYS A 746 27.74 -20.79 -5.14
N TYR A 747 26.49 -21.03 -4.76
CA TYR A 747 26.02 -20.85 -3.40
C TYR A 747 25.91 -22.20 -2.70
N SER A 748 26.25 -22.24 -1.42
CA SER A 748 26.06 -23.40 -0.55
C SER A 748 25.21 -23.00 0.65
N TYR A 749 24.25 -23.84 1.05
CA TYR A 749 23.27 -23.50 2.08
C TYR A 749 23.13 -24.58 3.15
N THR A 750 22.75 -24.15 4.36
CA THR A 750 22.09 -25.00 5.35
C THR A 750 20.68 -24.46 5.56
N GLY A 751 19.67 -25.19 5.08
CA GLY A 751 18.32 -24.61 5.00
C GLY A 751 18.29 -23.49 3.96
N ASN A 752 17.80 -22.33 4.40
CA ASN A 752 17.82 -21.09 3.63
C ASN A 752 18.98 -20.15 4.03
N LYS A 753 19.81 -20.53 5.02
CA LYS A 753 20.98 -19.76 5.45
C LYS A 753 22.17 -20.04 4.54
N LEU A 754 22.87 -18.99 4.11
CA LEU A 754 24.06 -19.11 3.28
C LEU A 754 25.19 -19.71 4.11
N ASN A 755 25.88 -20.73 3.63
CA ASN A 755 27.13 -21.17 4.28
C ASN A 755 28.32 -20.49 3.62
N SER A 756 28.35 -20.51 2.29
CA SER A 756 29.43 -19.95 1.50
C SER A 756 28.98 -19.53 0.10
N VAL A 757 29.77 -18.62 -0.47
CA VAL A 757 29.73 -18.28 -1.89
C VAL A 757 31.13 -18.45 -2.43
N THR A 758 31.28 -19.42 -3.33
CA THR A 758 32.53 -19.65 -4.07
C THR A 758 32.40 -19.05 -5.46
N ASP A 759 33.42 -18.31 -5.89
CA ASP A 759 33.50 -17.88 -7.28
C ASP A 759 34.35 -18.90 -8.05
N ILE A 760 33.70 -19.65 -8.95
CA ILE A 760 34.36 -20.65 -9.80
C ILE A 760 35.00 -19.97 -11.03
N GLY A 761 34.94 -18.63 -11.10
CA GLY A 761 35.60 -17.78 -12.08
C GLY A 761 37.05 -17.44 -11.72
N THR A 762 37.47 -16.21 -12.04
CA THR A 762 38.89 -15.77 -11.93
C THR A 762 39.30 -15.35 -10.52
N ALA A 763 38.37 -15.13 -9.59
CA ALA A 763 38.68 -14.74 -8.22
C ALA A 763 38.49 -15.93 -7.28
N ASN A 764 39.57 -16.62 -6.91
CA ASN A 764 39.48 -17.69 -5.91
C ASN A 764 39.08 -17.08 -4.55
N ARG A 765 37.79 -17.14 -4.20
CA ARG A 765 37.21 -16.57 -2.97
C ARG A 765 36.48 -17.67 -2.20
N ASP A 766 37.09 -18.17 -1.13
CA ASP A 766 36.40 -18.97 -0.11
C ASP A 766 35.84 -18.03 0.95
N ASN A 767 34.51 -17.88 0.95
CA ASN A 767 33.82 -16.97 1.85
C ASN A 767 32.86 -17.75 2.74
N SER A 768 32.97 -17.60 4.06
CA SER A 768 32.05 -18.20 5.01
C SER A 768 31.12 -17.17 5.65
N PHE A 769 29.90 -17.62 5.98
CA PHE A 769 28.89 -16.86 6.69
C PHE A 769 28.51 -17.60 7.98
N ILE A 770 28.45 -16.87 9.09
CA ILE A 770 28.00 -17.40 10.39
C ILE A 770 26.75 -16.66 10.81
N TYR A 771 25.82 -17.36 11.45
CA TYR A 771 24.52 -16.85 11.84
C TYR A 771 24.29 -16.97 13.34
N ASP A 772 23.55 -16.03 13.92
CA ASP A 772 22.98 -16.18 15.25
C ASP A 772 21.73 -17.08 15.25
N VAL A 773 21.14 -17.29 16.44
CA VAL A 773 19.92 -18.10 16.63
C VAL A 773 18.65 -17.44 16.09
N ASN A 774 18.70 -16.15 15.75
CA ASN A 774 17.62 -15.43 15.09
C ASN A 774 17.72 -15.46 13.55
N GLY A 775 18.80 -16.03 13.02
CA GLY A 775 19.03 -16.09 11.57
C GLY A 775 19.67 -14.83 11.00
N ASN A 776 20.35 -14.02 11.82
CA ASN A 776 21.13 -12.88 11.35
C ASN A 776 22.57 -13.27 11.07
N VAL A 777 23.16 -12.80 9.97
CA VAL A 777 24.60 -13.00 9.68
C VAL A 777 25.45 -12.24 10.69
N THR A 778 26.24 -12.93 11.52
CA THR A 778 27.16 -12.32 12.50
C THR A 778 28.60 -12.22 12.00
N LYS A 779 28.97 -12.95 10.95
CA LYS A 779 30.29 -12.92 10.33
C LYS A 779 30.17 -13.10 8.82
N ASN A 780 30.96 -12.33 8.06
CA ASN A 780 31.00 -12.40 6.60
C ASN A 780 32.45 -12.26 6.11
N ASP A 781 33.11 -13.40 5.86
CA ASP A 781 34.52 -13.43 5.43
C ASP A 781 34.73 -12.79 4.05
N ARG A 782 33.70 -12.77 3.19
CA ARG A 782 33.75 -12.14 1.86
C ARG A 782 34.15 -10.67 1.93
N LEU A 783 33.62 -9.99 2.95
CA LEU A 783 33.84 -8.57 3.18
C LEU A 783 34.97 -8.30 4.18
N GLY A 784 35.60 -9.36 4.71
CA GLY A 784 36.54 -9.29 5.84
C GLY A 784 35.88 -8.84 7.14
N ILE A 785 34.55 -8.99 7.26
CA ILE A 785 33.80 -8.61 8.46
C ILE A 785 33.84 -9.76 9.45
N THR A 786 34.50 -9.52 10.59
CA THR A 786 34.71 -10.53 11.63
C THR A 786 33.60 -10.56 12.68
N ASP A 787 32.84 -9.47 12.81
CA ASP A 787 31.73 -9.35 13.76
C ASP A 787 30.68 -8.35 13.25
N ILE A 788 29.41 -8.73 13.41
CA ILE A 788 28.22 -7.90 13.18
C ILE A 788 27.34 -8.01 14.41
N GLU A 789 27.12 -6.89 15.10
CA GLU A 789 26.16 -6.84 16.20
C GLU A 789 24.83 -6.28 15.72
N TYR A 790 23.73 -6.86 16.22
CA TYR A 790 22.37 -6.43 15.92
C TYR A 790 21.69 -5.80 17.14
N ASN A 791 20.72 -4.93 16.89
CA ASN A 791 19.80 -4.46 17.93
C ASN A 791 18.59 -5.41 18.07
N TYR A 792 17.64 -5.03 18.93
CA TYR A 792 16.48 -5.87 19.25
C TYR A 792 15.47 -6.01 18.10
N LEU A 793 15.60 -5.21 17.03
CA LEU A 793 14.82 -5.31 15.79
C LEU A 793 15.53 -6.16 14.72
N ASN A 794 16.67 -6.77 15.05
CA ASN A 794 17.57 -7.41 14.10
C ASN A 794 18.14 -6.44 13.04
N LEU A 795 18.31 -5.15 13.39
CA LEU A 795 19.05 -4.19 12.57
C LEU A 795 20.54 -4.20 12.90
N PRO A 796 21.45 -4.21 11.90
CA PRO A 796 22.88 -4.12 12.15
C PRO A 796 23.25 -2.80 12.86
N LYS A 797 23.78 -2.87 14.08
CA LYS A 797 24.24 -1.69 14.84
C LYS A 797 25.76 -1.51 14.84
N LYS A 798 26.52 -2.55 14.52
CA LYS A 798 27.99 -2.48 14.44
C LYS A 798 28.54 -3.49 13.43
N PHE A 799 29.55 -3.08 12.67
CA PHE A 799 30.39 -3.94 11.84
C PHE A 799 31.86 -3.78 12.24
N VAL A 800 32.60 -4.89 12.31
CA VAL A 800 34.03 -4.90 12.63
C VAL A 800 34.85 -5.46 11.48
N LYS A 801 35.91 -4.73 11.08
CA LYS A 801 36.90 -5.14 10.07
C LYS A 801 38.30 -4.81 10.55
N GLY A 802 39.07 -5.84 10.93
CA GLY A 802 40.36 -5.63 11.61
C GLY A 802 40.17 -4.81 12.90
N THR A 803 40.84 -3.66 13.01
CA THR A 803 40.71 -2.74 14.16
C THR A 803 39.60 -1.68 13.98
N GLN A 804 38.99 -1.61 12.79
CA GLN A 804 37.99 -0.59 12.47
C GLN A 804 36.59 -1.04 12.89
N GLN A 805 35.80 -0.09 13.42
CA GLN A 805 34.41 -0.32 13.82
C GLN A 805 33.50 0.73 13.17
N LEU A 806 32.53 0.27 12.38
CA LEU A 806 31.44 1.09 11.86
C LEU A 806 30.23 0.90 12.77
N VAL A 807 29.78 1.98 13.41
CA VAL A 807 28.68 1.95 14.39
C VAL A 807 27.50 2.74 13.85
N TYR A 808 26.31 2.14 13.90
CA TYR A 808 25.04 2.77 13.60
C TYR A 808 24.27 3.03 14.90
N THR A 809 23.60 4.18 14.96
CA THR A 809 22.68 4.52 16.06
C THR A 809 21.28 4.68 15.49
N TYR A 810 20.34 3.98 16.10
CA TYR A 810 18.93 4.02 15.72
C TYR A 810 18.09 4.59 16.86
N ASP A 811 16.97 5.21 16.50
CA ASP A 811 15.87 5.28 17.45
C ASP A 811 15.20 3.92 17.60
N ALA A 812 14.42 3.76 18.66
CA ALA A 812 13.77 2.50 18.97
C ALA A 812 12.76 2.08 17.91
N THR A 813 12.32 2.93 16.99
CA THR A 813 11.46 2.52 15.88
C THR A 813 12.24 1.98 14.68
N GLY A 814 13.56 1.89 14.78
CA GLY A 814 14.44 1.43 13.70
C GLY A 814 14.88 2.54 12.74
N ARG A 815 14.54 3.81 13.02
CA ARG A 815 15.01 4.93 12.18
C ARG A 815 16.47 5.21 12.50
N LYS A 816 17.33 5.13 11.47
CA LYS A 816 18.75 5.48 11.57
C LYS A 816 18.93 6.96 11.88
N LEU A 817 19.63 7.27 12.96
CA LEU A 817 19.94 8.63 13.42
C LEU A 817 21.39 9.01 13.06
N LYS A 818 22.31 8.06 13.13
CA LYS A 818 23.74 8.30 12.95
C LYS A 818 24.47 7.07 12.42
N LYS A 819 25.53 7.28 11.63
CA LYS A 819 26.60 6.30 11.38
C LYS A 819 27.97 6.91 11.70
N ALA A 820 28.89 6.10 12.20
CA ALA A 820 30.23 6.55 12.57
C ALA A 820 31.31 5.50 12.29
N LEU A 821 32.39 5.90 11.61
CA LEU A 821 33.62 5.14 11.45
C LEU A 821 34.78 5.95 12.05
N GLY A 822 35.16 5.63 13.29
CA GLY A 822 36.07 6.47 14.06
C GLY A 822 35.52 7.89 14.21
N ASN A 823 36.27 8.90 13.73
CA ASN A 823 35.86 10.31 13.80
C ASN A 823 35.00 10.76 12.61
N ALA A 824 34.83 9.92 11.57
CA ALA A 824 33.95 10.23 10.45
C ALA A 824 32.50 9.93 10.84
N VAL A 825 31.68 10.96 10.94
CA VAL A 825 30.28 10.87 11.40
C VAL A 825 29.32 11.42 10.35
N THR A 826 28.25 10.68 10.09
CA THR A 826 27.09 11.16 9.33
C THR A 826 25.84 11.10 10.21
N ASP A 827 25.14 12.21 10.31
CA ASP A 827 23.90 12.37 11.07
C ASP A 827 22.70 12.54 10.14
N TYR A 828 21.61 11.84 10.45
CA TYR A 828 20.38 11.78 9.66
C TYR A 828 19.22 12.42 10.43
N VAL A 829 18.71 13.56 9.95
CA VAL A 829 17.57 14.27 10.56
C VAL A 829 16.43 14.39 9.54
N ASP A 830 15.66 13.32 9.38
CA ASP A 830 14.47 13.25 8.52
C ASP A 830 14.69 13.88 7.13
N GLY A 831 15.69 13.39 6.38
CA GLY A 831 16.03 13.89 5.05
C GLY A 831 17.03 15.05 5.02
N ILE A 832 17.44 15.62 6.17
CA ILE A 832 18.60 16.52 6.25
C ILE A 832 19.80 15.70 6.71
N GLN A 833 20.92 15.78 5.98
CA GLN A 833 22.15 15.06 6.32
C GLN A 833 23.28 16.00 6.69
N TYR A 834 23.98 15.64 7.75
CA TYR A 834 25.20 16.32 8.17
C TYR A 834 26.36 15.35 8.13
N LYS A 835 27.50 15.80 7.60
CA LYS A 835 28.76 15.07 7.63
C LYS A 835 29.77 15.84 8.47
N ASN A 836 30.28 15.19 9.52
CA ASN A 836 31.16 15.81 10.52
C ASN A 836 30.60 17.14 11.06
N GLY A 837 29.27 17.20 11.25
CA GLY A 837 28.57 18.38 11.73
C GLY A 837 28.30 19.48 10.70
N VAL A 838 28.73 19.35 9.45
CA VAL A 838 28.46 20.30 8.36
C VAL A 838 27.29 19.80 7.52
N LEU A 839 26.39 20.69 7.08
CA LEU A 839 25.26 20.32 6.21
C LEU A 839 25.82 19.74 4.90
N GLU A 840 25.42 18.51 4.57
CA GLU A 840 25.81 17.85 3.32
C GLU A 840 24.74 18.07 2.25
N PHE A 841 23.47 17.77 2.55
CA PHE A 841 22.33 18.11 1.70
C PHE A 841 20.98 17.99 2.43
N ILE A 842 19.94 18.47 1.75
CA ILE A 842 18.52 18.30 2.10
C ILE A 842 17.88 17.46 0.99
N GLN A 843 17.26 16.33 1.34
CA GLN A 843 16.51 15.50 0.39
C GLN A 843 15.22 16.19 -0.05
N THR A 844 14.85 15.96 -1.31
CA THR A 844 13.57 16.40 -1.89
C THR A 844 12.94 15.27 -2.67
N GLU A 845 11.67 15.43 -3.04
CA GLU A 845 10.86 14.42 -3.72
C GLU A 845 11.48 14.03 -5.08
N GLU A 846 12.11 15.00 -5.75
CA GLU A 846 12.76 14.84 -7.05
C GLU A 846 14.30 14.75 -6.99
N GLY A 847 14.92 14.74 -5.80
CA GLY A 847 16.38 14.71 -5.68
C GLY A 847 16.92 15.27 -4.35
N ARG A 848 17.83 16.24 -4.42
CA ARG A 848 18.46 16.85 -3.23
C ARG A 848 18.90 18.30 -3.47
N ILE A 849 19.11 19.04 -2.38
CA ILE A 849 19.60 20.41 -2.35
C ILE A 849 20.91 20.44 -1.58
N LEU A 850 21.99 20.88 -2.22
CA LEU A 850 23.34 20.95 -1.65
C LEU A 850 23.69 22.41 -1.32
N PRO A 851 24.34 22.67 -0.17
CA PRO A 851 24.88 24.00 0.11
C PRO A 851 26.04 24.33 -0.84
N ASN A 852 26.09 25.57 -1.32
CA ASN A 852 27.18 26.08 -2.16
C ASN A 852 27.52 27.53 -1.72
N GLY A 853 28.42 27.67 -0.75
CA GLY A 853 28.67 28.96 -0.10
C GLY A 853 27.41 29.51 0.55
N SER A 854 26.98 30.71 0.15
CA SER A 854 25.73 31.33 0.61
C SER A 854 24.51 30.96 -0.24
N SER A 855 24.67 30.07 -1.24
CA SER A 855 23.63 29.66 -2.20
C SER A 855 23.34 28.15 -2.10
N PHE A 856 22.42 27.66 -2.93
CA PHE A 856 22.07 26.25 -3.01
C PHE A 856 22.09 25.72 -4.44
N VAL A 857 22.57 24.49 -4.61
CA VAL A 857 22.50 23.73 -5.86
C VAL A 857 21.39 22.70 -5.73
N TYR A 858 20.40 22.77 -6.62
CA TYR A 858 19.38 21.73 -6.74
C TYR A 858 19.88 20.65 -7.69
N GLU A 859 19.89 19.40 -7.23
CA GLU A 859 20.16 18.22 -8.04
C GLU A 859 18.90 17.35 -8.14
N TYR A 860 18.61 16.91 -9.35
CA TYR A 860 17.44 16.12 -9.71
C TYR A 860 17.86 14.70 -10.08
N PHE A 861 17.14 13.72 -9.55
CA PHE A 861 17.38 12.30 -9.82
C PHE A 861 16.49 11.86 -10.98
N LEU A 862 17.11 11.52 -12.11
CA LEU A 862 16.42 10.90 -13.22
C LEU A 862 16.30 9.40 -12.94
N LYS A 863 15.06 8.96 -12.74
CA LYS A 863 14.74 7.61 -12.26
C LYS A 863 14.19 6.73 -13.37
N ASP A 864 14.47 5.43 -13.28
CA ASP A 864 13.76 4.42 -14.09
C ASP A 864 12.41 4.03 -13.45
N HIS A 865 11.76 3.01 -14.00
CA HIS A 865 10.41 2.58 -13.58
C HIS A 865 10.35 2.00 -12.17
N LEU A 866 11.48 1.56 -11.62
CA LEU A 866 11.60 1.05 -10.24
C LEU A 866 12.08 2.12 -9.26
N GLY A 867 12.27 3.35 -9.73
CA GLY A 867 12.80 4.44 -8.94
C GLY A 867 14.32 4.42 -8.76
N ASN A 868 15.07 3.61 -9.52
CA ASN A 868 16.53 3.60 -9.45
C ASN A 868 17.07 4.91 -10.03
N THR A 869 18.02 5.56 -9.35
CA THR A 869 18.68 6.76 -9.88
C THR A 869 19.62 6.38 -11.03
N ARG A 870 19.27 6.76 -12.26
CA ARG A 870 20.06 6.49 -13.48
C ARG A 870 20.98 7.62 -13.87
N ALA A 871 20.57 8.85 -13.58
CA ALA A 871 21.40 10.03 -13.74
C ALA A 871 21.04 11.09 -12.70
N ILE A 872 22.01 11.95 -12.39
CA ILE A 872 21.81 13.13 -11.56
C ILE A 872 22.13 14.36 -12.40
N VAL A 873 21.18 15.30 -12.43
CA VAL A 873 21.29 16.55 -13.20
C VAL A 873 21.08 17.72 -12.26
N ASP A 874 21.99 18.69 -12.27
CA ASP A 874 21.80 19.91 -11.49
C ASP A 874 20.86 20.91 -12.19
N HIS A 875 20.46 21.95 -11.47
CA HIS A 875 19.62 23.04 -11.99
C HIS A 875 20.21 23.84 -13.16
N THR A 876 21.48 23.63 -13.52
CA THR A 876 22.08 24.21 -14.73
C THR A 876 22.02 23.25 -15.93
N GLY A 877 21.51 22.03 -15.72
CA GLY A 877 21.44 20.97 -16.72
C GLY A 877 22.71 20.13 -16.82
N LYS A 878 23.68 20.33 -15.92
CA LYS A 878 24.93 19.56 -15.87
C LYS A 878 24.68 18.19 -15.25
N VAL A 879 25.19 17.14 -15.88
CA VAL A 879 25.14 15.77 -15.36
C VAL A 879 26.29 15.55 -14.38
N SER A 880 25.99 15.20 -13.13
CA SER A 880 26.99 14.97 -12.08
C SER A 880 27.28 13.49 -11.81
N GLN A 881 26.34 12.60 -12.18
CA GLN A 881 26.51 11.16 -12.04
C GLN A 881 25.63 10.40 -13.04
N ILE A 882 26.13 9.29 -13.56
CA ILE A 882 25.35 8.29 -14.31
C ILE A 882 25.63 6.93 -13.69
N GLN A 883 24.60 6.12 -13.52
CA GLN A 883 24.74 4.77 -13.00
C GLN A 883 23.71 3.83 -13.63
N ASP A 884 24.19 2.71 -14.17
CA ASP A 884 23.37 1.60 -14.64
C ASP A 884 23.49 0.41 -13.69
N TYR A 885 22.51 -0.49 -13.71
CA TYR A 885 22.40 -1.59 -12.75
C TYR A 885 22.11 -2.91 -13.46
N TYR A 886 22.73 -3.99 -12.99
CA TYR A 886 22.24 -5.35 -13.21
C TYR A 886 20.83 -5.49 -12.61
N ALA A 887 20.08 -6.53 -12.96
CA ALA A 887 18.67 -6.64 -12.57
C ALA A 887 18.52 -6.72 -11.04
N PHE A 888 19.41 -7.46 -10.36
CA PHE A 888 19.45 -7.52 -8.89
C PHE A 888 20.13 -6.31 -8.22
N GLY A 889 20.41 -5.24 -8.97
CA GLY A 889 20.81 -3.94 -8.41
C GLY A 889 22.30 -3.73 -8.20
N MET A 890 23.16 -4.69 -8.57
CA MET A 890 24.60 -4.44 -8.61
C MET A 890 24.89 -3.34 -9.64
N GLU A 891 25.79 -2.42 -9.31
CA GLU A 891 26.18 -1.34 -10.21
C GLU A 891 26.99 -1.87 -11.39
N MET A 892 26.65 -1.45 -12.61
CA MET A 892 27.47 -1.69 -13.79
C MET A 892 28.65 -0.73 -13.84
N ASN A 893 29.84 -1.23 -14.17
CA ASN A 893 30.96 -0.36 -14.50
C ASN A 893 31.03 -0.13 -16.02
N THR A 894 30.24 0.82 -16.50
CA THR A 894 30.13 1.14 -17.93
C THR A 894 31.34 1.90 -18.51
N GLY A 895 32.34 2.24 -17.68
CA GLY A 895 33.52 3.00 -18.09
C GLY A 895 33.25 4.47 -18.43
N SER A 896 32.04 4.99 -18.22
CA SER A 896 31.76 6.43 -18.31
C SER A 896 32.40 7.15 -17.14
N GLY A 897 33.29 8.12 -17.40
CA GLY A 897 34.00 8.91 -16.37
C GLY A 897 33.11 9.76 -15.43
N LEU A 898 31.80 9.51 -15.37
CA LEU A 898 30.81 10.08 -14.44
C LEU A 898 30.27 9.07 -13.42
N ASN A 899 30.92 7.93 -13.24
CA ASN A 899 30.66 7.05 -12.11
C ASN A 899 31.24 7.71 -10.82
N SER A 900 30.70 8.87 -10.43
CA SER A 900 31.19 9.64 -9.27
C SER A 900 30.52 9.16 -7.98
N ALA A 901 31.28 9.21 -6.88
CA ALA A 901 30.83 8.78 -5.55
C ALA A 901 29.99 9.86 -4.81
N SER A 902 29.48 10.89 -5.49
CA SER A 902 28.85 12.03 -4.78
C SER A 902 27.47 11.71 -4.18
N ASN A 903 26.74 10.74 -4.74
CA ASN A 903 25.45 10.29 -4.23
C ASN A 903 25.43 8.79 -3.93
N HIS A 904 25.00 8.46 -2.71
CA HIS A 904 24.81 7.09 -2.26
C HIS A 904 23.37 6.59 -2.39
N TYR A 905 22.39 7.43 -2.75
CA TYR A 905 20.99 7.05 -2.98
C TYR A 905 20.78 6.53 -4.40
N LYS A 906 20.93 5.21 -4.59
CA LYS A 906 21.11 4.56 -5.89
C LYS A 906 19.92 3.67 -6.28
N TYR A 907 20.09 2.35 -6.16
CA TYR A 907 19.07 1.35 -6.50
C TYR A 907 17.88 1.43 -5.54
N ASN A 908 16.67 1.45 -6.08
CA ASN A 908 15.39 1.75 -5.43
C ASN A 908 15.40 3.01 -4.54
N GLY A 909 16.29 3.97 -4.86
CA GLY A 909 16.50 5.17 -4.05
C GLY A 909 17.04 4.88 -2.66
N LYS A 910 17.70 3.73 -2.43
CA LYS A 910 18.28 3.35 -1.13
C LYS A 910 19.72 3.79 -0.99
N GLU A 911 20.11 4.09 0.24
CA GLU A 911 21.48 4.53 0.56
C GLU A 911 22.42 3.31 0.57
N LYS A 912 23.42 3.33 -0.31
CA LYS A 912 24.51 2.38 -0.29
C LYS A 912 25.49 2.71 0.85
N GLN A 913 25.69 1.76 1.75
CA GLN A 913 26.71 1.82 2.80
C GLN A 913 28.06 1.39 2.22
N VAL A 914 28.99 2.33 2.07
CA VAL A 914 30.28 2.10 1.38
C VAL A 914 31.45 1.95 2.35
N GLU A 915 31.25 2.37 3.60
CA GLU A 915 32.24 2.27 4.67
C GLU A 915 32.68 0.81 4.85
N LEU A 916 33.97 0.59 5.15
CA LEU A 916 34.60 -0.74 5.26
C LEU A 916 34.54 -1.60 3.97
N GLY A 917 34.05 -1.07 2.86
CA GLY A 917 33.78 -1.83 1.63
C GLY A 917 32.56 -2.75 1.77
N LEU A 918 31.55 -2.35 2.57
CA LEU A 918 30.32 -3.13 2.72
C LEU A 918 29.53 -3.24 1.41
N ASP A 919 29.36 -2.11 0.72
CA ASP A 919 28.63 -1.97 -0.54
C ASP A 919 27.18 -2.50 -0.52
N GLN A 920 26.55 -2.51 0.66
CA GLN A 920 25.16 -2.96 0.88
C GLN A 920 24.17 -1.79 0.86
N LEU A 921 22.94 -2.05 0.43
CA LEU A 921 21.87 -1.06 0.38
C LEU A 921 21.04 -1.11 1.67
N ASP A 922 20.89 0.04 2.34
CA ASP A 922 20.06 0.17 3.53
C ASP A 922 18.60 0.43 3.14
N TYR A 923 17.75 -0.56 3.35
CA TYR A 923 16.32 -0.47 3.07
C TYR A 923 15.49 0.02 4.26
N GLY A 924 16.08 0.21 5.44
CA GLY A 924 15.38 0.55 6.67
C GLY A 924 15.33 -0.64 7.62
N ALA A 925 14.50 -1.64 7.33
CA ALA A 925 14.34 -2.83 8.18
C ALA A 925 15.44 -3.89 7.96
N ARG A 926 16.15 -3.86 6.82
CA ARG A 926 17.19 -4.82 6.45
C ARG A 926 18.25 -4.18 5.55
N PHE A 927 19.45 -4.78 5.52
CA PHE A 927 20.49 -4.44 4.56
C PHE A 927 20.52 -5.48 3.43
N TYR A 928 20.45 -5.01 2.19
CA TYR A 928 20.45 -5.82 0.98
C TYR A 928 21.84 -5.87 0.36
N ASP A 929 22.33 -7.08 0.05
CA ASP A 929 23.59 -7.29 -0.63
C ASP A 929 23.35 -7.59 -2.11
N ALA A 930 23.45 -6.55 -2.95
CA ALA A 930 23.20 -6.64 -4.38
C ALA A 930 24.27 -7.44 -5.14
N GLU A 931 25.47 -7.62 -4.59
CA GLU A 931 26.51 -8.43 -5.21
C GLU A 931 26.11 -9.91 -5.20
N ILE A 932 25.47 -10.38 -4.13
CA ILE A 932 24.98 -11.77 -4.02
C ILE A 932 23.45 -11.93 -4.15
N GLY A 933 22.72 -10.83 -4.37
CA GLY A 933 21.30 -10.84 -4.73
C GLY A 933 20.34 -11.22 -3.59
N ARG A 934 20.69 -10.98 -2.31
CA ARG A 934 19.86 -11.40 -1.17
C ARG A 934 20.01 -10.59 0.11
N TRP A 935 19.12 -10.84 1.07
CA TRP A 935 19.17 -10.27 2.42
C TRP A 935 20.12 -11.04 3.36
N ASN A 936 20.67 -10.33 4.35
CA ASN A 936 21.53 -10.90 5.41
C ASN A 936 20.78 -11.33 6.68
N VAL A 937 19.48 -11.03 6.75
CA VAL A 937 18.61 -11.37 7.90
C VAL A 937 17.28 -11.90 7.38
N VAL A 938 16.56 -12.62 8.24
CA VAL A 938 15.24 -13.19 7.94
C VAL A 938 14.24 -12.06 7.66
N ASP A 939 13.39 -12.26 6.66
CA ASP A 939 12.30 -11.37 6.32
C ASP A 939 11.25 -11.27 7.45
N PRO A 940 10.91 -10.06 7.94
CA PRO A 940 9.82 -9.87 8.89
C PRO A 940 8.47 -10.43 8.41
N ALA A 941 8.25 -10.49 7.10
CA ALA A 941 7.03 -10.94 6.45
C ALA A 941 7.12 -12.37 5.86
N ALA A 942 8.15 -13.16 6.19
CA ALA A 942 8.37 -14.50 5.61
C ALA A 942 7.13 -15.43 5.65
N ASP A 943 6.32 -15.35 6.71
CA ASP A 943 5.12 -16.19 6.89
C ASP A 943 4.04 -15.96 5.81
N TYR A 944 4.06 -14.84 5.10
CA TYR A 944 3.08 -14.54 4.05
C TYR A 944 3.38 -15.27 2.72
N TYR A 945 4.60 -15.78 2.55
CA TYR A 945 5.05 -16.51 1.36
C TYR A 945 5.95 -17.68 1.76
N PRO A 946 5.40 -18.68 2.48
CA PRO A 946 6.18 -19.79 3.04
C PRO A 946 6.85 -20.68 1.98
N GLU A 947 6.41 -20.59 0.72
CA GLU A 947 7.03 -21.26 -0.43
C GLU A 947 8.34 -20.63 -0.90
N VAL A 948 8.68 -19.41 -0.45
CA VAL A 948 9.91 -18.70 -0.80
C VAL A 948 10.86 -18.64 0.39
N SER A 949 12.17 -18.67 0.11
CA SER A 949 13.22 -18.46 1.09
C SER A 949 13.01 -17.15 1.87
N PRO A 950 13.10 -17.17 3.21
CA PRO A 950 13.03 -15.97 4.05
C PRO A 950 14.16 -14.94 3.83
N TYR A 951 15.09 -15.20 2.91
CA TYR A 951 16.20 -14.31 2.58
C TYR A 951 16.18 -13.83 1.12
N ALA A 952 15.20 -14.27 0.32
CA ALA A 952 15.09 -13.90 -1.09
C ALA A 952 14.77 -12.40 -1.23
N TYR A 953 15.40 -11.75 -2.21
CA TYR A 953 15.06 -10.38 -2.57
C TYR A 953 13.85 -10.38 -3.50
N VAL A 954 12.77 -9.71 -3.09
CA VAL A 954 11.54 -9.44 -3.89
C VAL A 954 11.04 -10.64 -4.71
N LEU A 955 10.96 -11.81 -4.07
CA LEU A 955 10.49 -13.07 -4.68
C LEU A 955 11.31 -13.54 -5.91
N ASN A 956 12.54 -13.03 -6.07
CA ASN A 956 13.42 -13.21 -7.22
C ASN A 956 12.90 -12.62 -8.54
N ASP A 957 12.04 -11.59 -8.48
CA ASP A 957 11.62 -10.79 -9.63
C ASP A 957 11.88 -9.28 -9.40
N PRO A 958 13.15 -8.85 -9.51
CA PRO A 958 13.54 -7.47 -9.22
C PRO A 958 13.17 -6.47 -10.33
N LEU A 959 12.49 -6.91 -11.39
CA LEU A 959 12.05 -6.06 -12.50
C LEU A 959 10.61 -5.60 -12.34
N SER A 960 9.80 -6.44 -11.72
CA SER A 960 8.40 -6.16 -11.41
C SER A 960 8.22 -5.58 -10.01
N TYR A 961 9.13 -5.88 -9.08
CA TYR A 961 8.92 -5.65 -7.64
C TYR A 961 10.06 -4.88 -6.97
N THR A 962 9.70 -4.10 -5.95
CA THR A 962 10.62 -3.41 -5.05
C THR A 962 10.23 -3.74 -3.61
N ASP A 963 11.17 -3.68 -2.66
CA ASP A 963 10.86 -3.69 -1.22
C ASP A 963 11.02 -2.25 -0.72
N GLU A 964 9.95 -1.57 -0.32
CA GLU A 964 10.03 -0.14 -0.03
C GLU A 964 10.75 0.17 1.29
N ASN A 965 10.72 -0.73 2.27
CA ASN A 965 11.27 -0.48 3.60
C ASN A 965 12.05 -1.68 4.17
N GLY A 966 12.26 -2.72 3.38
CA GLY A 966 12.89 -3.96 3.81
C GLY A 966 11.98 -4.83 4.67
N GLU A 967 10.67 -4.57 4.77
CA GLU A 967 9.75 -5.36 5.60
C GLU A 967 8.90 -6.33 4.77
N ILE A 968 8.55 -5.94 3.54
CA ILE A 968 7.68 -6.72 2.68
C ILE A 968 7.84 -6.27 1.21
N PRO A 969 7.89 -7.20 0.24
CA PRO A 969 7.84 -6.83 -1.17
C PRO A 969 6.59 -6.00 -1.48
N GLY A 970 6.76 -4.89 -2.19
CA GLY A 970 5.75 -3.89 -2.50
C GLY A 970 4.39 -4.41 -3.00
N PRO A 971 4.29 -5.44 -3.86
CA PRO A 971 3.01 -6.01 -4.28
C PRO A 971 2.33 -6.84 -3.20
N VAL A 972 3.09 -7.53 -2.35
CA VAL A 972 2.53 -8.28 -1.20
C VAL A 972 2.05 -7.28 -0.15
N GLY A 973 2.81 -6.20 0.06
CA GLY A 973 2.40 -5.03 0.85
C GLY A 973 1.19 -4.31 0.24
N ALA A 974 1.09 -4.25 -1.09
CA ALA A 974 -0.05 -3.71 -1.81
C ALA A 974 -1.26 -4.64 -1.71
N VAL A 975 -1.14 -5.97 -1.76
CA VAL A 975 -2.27 -6.91 -1.54
C VAL A 975 -2.81 -6.79 -0.11
N ILE A 976 -1.93 -6.62 0.88
CA ILE A 976 -2.33 -6.30 2.27
C ILE A 976 -2.92 -4.88 2.35
N GLY A 977 -2.39 -3.93 1.58
CA GLY A 977 -2.91 -2.57 1.41
C GLY A 977 -4.23 -2.50 0.65
N ILE A 978 -4.52 -3.47 -0.22
CA ILE A 978 -5.77 -3.56 -0.98
C ILE A 978 -6.86 -4.15 -0.10
N ALA A 979 -6.55 -4.96 0.93
CA ALA A 979 -7.51 -5.25 1.99
C ALA A 979 -7.86 -3.99 2.83
N ALA A 980 -6.91 -3.07 3.00
CA ALA A 980 -7.18 -1.76 3.59
C ALA A 980 -7.95 -0.82 2.64
N ASP A 981 -7.69 -0.90 1.33
CA ASP A 981 -8.39 -0.15 0.28
C ASP A 981 -9.82 -0.69 0.05
N TYR A 982 -10.04 -2.00 0.19
CA TYR A 982 -11.35 -2.65 0.25
C TYR A 982 -12.19 -2.02 1.38
N ILE A 983 -11.59 -1.89 2.58
CA ILE A 983 -12.25 -1.28 3.73
C ILE A 983 -12.46 0.24 3.54
N GLN A 984 -11.54 0.91 2.84
CA GLN A 984 -11.63 2.34 2.53
C GLN A 984 -12.70 2.62 1.47
N GLN A 985 -12.80 1.84 0.41
CA GLN A 985 -13.83 1.93 -0.64
C GLN A 985 -15.21 1.52 -0.12
N VAL A 986 -15.30 0.45 0.70
CA VAL A 986 -16.55 0.12 1.43
C VAL A 986 -16.95 1.27 2.35
N GLY A 987 -15.99 1.91 3.03
CA GLY A 987 -16.21 3.08 3.87
C GLY A 987 -16.64 4.33 3.08
N ILE A 988 -16.02 4.59 1.92
CA ILE A 988 -16.36 5.70 1.02
C ILE A 988 -17.74 5.47 0.40
N ASN A 989 -18.04 4.28 -0.11
CA ASN A 989 -19.35 3.93 -0.69
C ASN A 989 -20.46 4.03 0.36
N TYR A 990 -20.21 3.57 1.59
CA TYR A 990 -21.19 3.62 2.67
C TYR A 990 -21.39 5.03 3.27
N PHE A 991 -20.33 5.81 3.48
CA PHE A 991 -20.42 7.13 4.15
C PHE A 991 -20.50 8.33 3.22
N ILE A 992 -19.83 8.26 2.07
CA ILE A 992 -19.74 9.36 1.10
C ILE A 992 -20.70 9.10 -0.07
N GLY A 993 -20.81 7.86 -0.54
CA GLY A 993 -21.72 7.45 -1.61
C GLY A 993 -23.15 7.11 -1.16
N GLY A 994 -23.43 7.01 0.14
CA GLY A 994 -24.79 6.74 0.66
C GLY A 994 -25.35 5.36 0.33
N HIS A 995 -24.49 4.41 -0.07
CA HIS A 995 -24.86 3.03 -0.33
C HIS A 995 -25.24 2.29 0.95
N ASP A 996 -26.14 1.30 0.87
CA ASP A 996 -26.35 0.38 1.98
C ASP A 996 -25.11 -0.53 2.16
N LEU A 997 -24.96 -1.16 3.33
CA LEU A 997 -23.76 -1.95 3.61
C LEU A 997 -23.58 -3.12 2.63
N LYS A 998 -24.69 -3.68 2.11
CA LYS A 998 -24.68 -4.81 1.18
C LYS A 998 -24.13 -4.38 -0.18
N SER A 999 -24.65 -3.29 -0.74
CA SER A 999 -24.16 -2.66 -1.96
C SER A 999 -22.74 -2.13 -1.80
N SER A 1000 -22.38 -1.57 -0.64
CA SER A 1000 -21.01 -1.10 -0.35
C SER A 1000 -19.96 -2.23 -0.32
N LEU A 1001 -20.37 -3.47 0.01
CA LEU A 1001 -19.54 -4.68 0.03
C LEU A 1001 -19.46 -5.38 -1.34
N THR A 1002 -20.44 -5.17 -2.23
CA THR A 1002 -20.59 -5.89 -3.50
C THR A 1002 -20.46 -5.02 -4.76
N SER A 1003 -20.54 -3.70 -4.66
CA SER A 1003 -20.32 -2.80 -5.80
C SER A 1003 -18.82 -2.64 -6.05
N GLU A 1004 -18.39 -2.98 -7.27
CA GLU A 1004 -17.04 -2.75 -7.81
C GLU A 1004 -15.85 -3.38 -7.05
N ILE A 1005 -15.99 -4.60 -6.52
CA ILE A 1005 -14.80 -5.32 -6.02
C ILE A 1005 -14.79 -6.77 -6.54
N SER A 1006 -13.91 -7.01 -7.52
CA SER A 1006 -13.63 -8.36 -8.00
C SER A 1006 -12.54 -9.01 -7.15
N ILE A 1007 -12.94 -10.04 -6.41
CA ILE A 1007 -12.06 -10.89 -5.61
C ILE A 1007 -11.10 -11.74 -6.47
N PRO A 1008 -11.46 -12.17 -7.71
CA PRO A 1008 -10.50 -12.84 -8.59
C PRO A 1008 -9.34 -11.93 -9.03
N SER A 1009 -9.56 -10.62 -9.20
CA SER A 1009 -8.46 -9.68 -9.50
C SER A 1009 -7.58 -9.37 -8.29
N LEU A 1010 -8.07 -9.61 -7.07
CA LEU A 1010 -7.31 -9.46 -5.81
C LEU A 1010 -6.36 -10.64 -5.56
N VAL A 1011 -6.76 -11.85 -5.97
CA VAL A 1011 -5.91 -13.03 -5.91
C VAL A 1011 -4.89 -13.05 -7.06
N VAL A 1012 -5.25 -12.50 -8.22
CA VAL A 1012 -4.33 -12.37 -9.38
C VAL A 1012 -3.35 -11.20 -9.23
N SER A 1013 -3.68 -10.13 -8.49
CA SER A 1013 -2.73 -9.05 -8.19
C SER A 1013 -1.55 -9.48 -7.31
N GLY A 1014 -1.66 -10.60 -6.59
CA GLY A 1014 -0.56 -11.19 -5.82
C GLY A 1014 0.49 -11.93 -6.65
N VAL A 1015 0.24 -12.15 -7.95
CA VAL A 1015 1.17 -12.92 -8.82
C VAL A 1015 1.41 -12.26 -10.20
N SER A 1016 0.63 -11.27 -10.65
CA SER A 1016 0.86 -10.64 -11.98
C SER A 1016 0.40 -9.18 -12.17
N GLY A 1017 0.01 -8.46 -11.12
CA GLY A 1017 -0.75 -7.20 -11.25
C GLY A 1017 -0.06 -5.89 -10.85
N ALA A 1018 1.23 -5.88 -10.52
CA ALA A 1018 1.86 -4.76 -9.81
C ALA A 1018 2.08 -3.44 -10.60
N PHE A 1019 1.63 -3.30 -11.85
CA PHE A 1019 1.92 -2.12 -12.67
C PHE A 1019 0.72 -1.34 -13.24
N THR A 1020 -0.54 -1.73 -12.99
CA THR A 1020 -1.68 -1.00 -13.57
C THR A 1020 -1.93 0.29 -12.79
N GLY A 1021 -1.73 1.45 -13.43
CA GLY A 1021 -1.79 2.83 -12.90
C GLY A 1021 -3.03 3.29 -12.11
N GLY A 1022 -3.37 2.61 -11.01
CA GLY A 1022 -4.23 3.08 -9.92
C GLY A 1022 -3.47 3.29 -8.60
N ILE A 1023 -2.17 2.96 -8.56
CA ILE A 1023 -1.36 3.05 -7.34
C ILE A 1023 -0.85 4.48 -7.07
N SER A 1024 -0.84 5.40 -8.05
CA SER A 1024 -0.24 6.74 -7.87
C SER A 1024 -1.03 7.69 -6.96
N SER A 1025 -2.33 7.48 -6.73
CA SER A 1025 -3.10 8.18 -5.69
C SER A 1025 -3.02 7.48 -4.32
N LEU A 1026 -2.69 6.18 -4.33
CA LEU A 1026 -2.73 5.32 -3.15
C LEU A 1026 -1.39 5.25 -2.42
N THR A 1027 -0.24 5.23 -3.12
CA THR A 1027 1.10 5.26 -2.49
C THR A 1027 1.39 6.58 -1.78
N ASN A 1028 0.89 7.72 -2.29
CA ASN A 1028 1.01 9.01 -1.59
C ASN A 1028 0.16 9.07 -0.31
N THR A 1029 -0.90 8.27 -0.21
CA THR A 1029 -1.79 8.23 0.96
C THR A 1029 -1.29 7.23 2.01
N LEU A 1030 -0.84 6.04 1.59
CA LEU A 1030 -0.44 4.92 2.47
C LEU A 1030 0.94 5.08 3.11
N THR A 1031 1.88 5.80 2.48
CA THR A 1031 3.23 6.02 3.04
C THR A 1031 3.27 7.11 4.12
N SER A 1032 2.19 7.90 4.28
CA SER A 1032 2.11 8.90 5.34
C SER A 1032 1.55 8.32 6.64
N LYS A 1033 2.15 8.66 7.79
CA LYS A 1033 1.56 8.40 9.14
C LYS A 1033 0.14 8.97 9.30
N VAL A 1034 -0.31 9.83 8.37
CA VAL A 1034 -1.65 10.42 8.29
C VAL A 1034 -2.64 9.46 7.62
N GLY A 1035 -2.25 8.72 6.57
CA GLY A 1035 -3.11 7.71 5.92
C GLY A 1035 -3.46 6.53 6.82
N GLN A 1036 -2.49 6.02 7.59
CA GLN A 1036 -2.73 4.96 8.57
C GLN A 1036 -3.68 5.40 9.71
N LYS A 1037 -3.64 6.67 10.11
CA LYS A 1037 -4.54 7.26 11.11
C LYS A 1037 -5.94 7.58 10.55
N ALA A 1038 -6.03 7.99 9.28
CA ALA A 1038 -7.29 8.20 8.57
C ALA A 1038 -8.07 6.89 8.42
N LEU A 1039 -7.38 5.81 8.06
CA LEU A 1039 -7.94 4.45 7.98
C LEU A 1039 -8.55 3.98 9.31
N THR A 1040 -7.84 4.21 10.42
CA THR A 1040 -8.32 3.86 11.77
C THR A 1040 -9.59 4.65 12.17
N LYS A 1041 -9.70 5.91 11.73
CA LYS A 1041 -10.85 6.78 12.04
C LYS A 1041 -12.08 6.46 11.18
N ILE A 1042 -11.88 6.00 9.95
CA ILE A 1042 -12.96 5.54 9.04
C ILE A 1042 -13.62 4.26 9.57
N ILE A 1043 -12.82 3.29 10.06
CA ILE A 1043 -13.31 2.05 10.67
C ILE A 1043 -14.17 2.35 11.92
N ASP A 1044 -13.75 3.30 12.74
CA ASP A 1044 -14.47 3.69 13.95
C ASP A 1044 -15.84 4.33 13.66
N VAL A 1045 -15.91 5.15 12.61
CA VAL A 1045 -17.16 5.76 12.14
C VAL A 1045 -18.08 4.71 11.50
N GLY A 1046 -17.52 3.73 10.76
CA GLY A 1046 -18.15 2.49 10.28
C GLY A 1046 -18.94 1.76 11.35
N ILE A 1047 -18.26 1.42 12.44
CA ILE A 1047 -18.82 0.72 13.59
C ILE A 1047 -19.97 1.53 14.23
N ASP A 1048 -19.84 2.85 14.33
CA ASP A 1048 -20.89 3.70 14.92
C ASP A 1048 -22.15 3.79 14.05
N ALA A 1049 -22.01 3.78 12.73
CA ALA A 1049 -23.14 3.79 11.82
C ALA A 1049 -23.84 2.42 11.73
N MET A 1050 -23.11 1.31 11.79
CA MET A 1050 -23.72 -0.04 11.90
C MET A 1050 -24.60 -0.16 13.16
N VAL A 1051 -24.08 0.26 14.32
CA VAL A 1051 -24.84 0.24 15.59
C VAL A 1051 -26.05 1.19 15.57
N SER A 1052 -25.92 2.33 14.87
CA SER A 1052 -27.01 3.28 14.65
C SER A 1052 -28.10 2.70 13.73
N THR A 1053 -27.71 1.97 12.69
CA THR A 1053 -28.61 1.34 11.71
C THR A 1053 -29.44 0.22 12.35
N VAL A 1054 -28.82 -0.64 13.17
CA VAL A 1054 -29.54 -1.64 13.98
C VAL A 1054 -30.57 -0.97 14.90
N GLY A 1055 -30.28 0.24 15.40
CA GLY A 1055 -31.23 1.03 16.18
C GLY A 1055 -32.39 1.63 15.40
N LYS A 1056 -32.16 2.07 14.16
CA LYS A 1056 -33.19 2.63 13.26
C LYS A 1056 -34.11 1.54 12.70
N GLU A 1057 -33.56 0.42 12.27
CA GLU A 1057 -34.30 -0.75 11.75
C GLU A 1057 -35.17 -1.43 12.83
N ALA A 1058 -34.77 -1.37 14.10
CA ALA A 1058 -35.56 -1.89 15.23
C ALA A 1058 -36.86 -1.11 15.50
N VAL A 1059 -36.98 0.13 14.99
CA VAL A 1059 -38.25 0.89 15.03
C VAL A 1059 -39.24 0.33 14.02
N ASN A 1060 -38.77 -0.16 12.87
CA ASN A 1060 -39.61 -0.76 11.81
C ASN A 1060 -40.16 -2.14 12.20
N TYR A 1061 -39.45 -2.91 13.03
CA TYR A 1061 -39.93 -4.20 13.58
C TYR A 1061 -41.10 -4.03 14.57
N ALA A 1062 -41.16 -2.90 15.28
CA ALA A 1062 -42.27 -2.58 16.18
C ALA A 1062 -43.60 -2.26 15.45
N GLU A 1063 -43.53 -2.06 14.13
CA GLU A 1063 -44.66 -1.79 13.22
C GLU A 1063 -45.07 -3.02 12.38
N GLY A 1064 -44.48 -4.20 12.62
CA GLY A 1064 -44.97 -5.48 12.06
C GLY A 1064 -44.44 -5.88 10.68
N LYS A 1065 -43.30 -5.35 10.23
CA LYS A 1065 -42.62 -5.79 9.00
C LYS A 1065 -41.48 -6.76 9.33
N ASP A 1066 -41.57 -8.00 8.87
CA ASP A 1066 -40.50 -9.00 8.99
C ASP A 1066 -39.37 -8.66 8.01
N ILE A 1067 -38.30 -8.06 8.52
CA ILE A 1067 -37.03 -7.89 7.81
C ILE A 1067 -35.97 -8.61 8.65
N ASP A 1068 -35.36 -9.62 8.06
CA ASP A 1068 -34.32 -10.43 8.69
C ASP A 1068 -32.98 -9.70 8.60
N VAL A 1069 -32.79 -8.70 9.48
CA VAL A 1069 -31.63 -7.80 9.56
C VAL A 1069 -30.28 -8.55 9.54
N TRP A 1070 -30.28 -9.82 9.94
CA TRP A 1070 -29.10 -10.67 9.96
C TRP A 1070 -28.66 -11.16 8.57
N LYS A 1071 -29.60 -11.47 7.65
CA LYS A 1071 -29.28 -11.92 6.28
C LYS A 1071 -28.56 -10.86 5.46
N SER A 1072 -28.85 -9.56 5.67
CA SER A 1072 -28.19 -8.47 4.92
C SER A 1072 -26.78 -8.17 5.42
N LEU A 1073 -26.54 -8.30 6.73
CA LEU A 1073 -25.26 -8.04 7.37
C LEU A 1073 -24.24 -9.17 7.16
N THR A 1074 -24.67 -10.43 7.20
CA THR A 1074 -23.74 -11.56 7.03
C THR A 1074 -23.66 -12.12 5.64
N GLY A 1075 -24.69 -11.93 4.79
CA GLY A 1075 -24.62 -12.29 3.38
C GLY A 1075 -23.48 -11.57 2.66
N GLY A 1076 -23.33 -10.26 2.88
CA GLY A 1076 -22.28 -9.46 2.23
C GLY A 1076 -20.86 -9.72 2.76
N LEU A 1077 -20.70 -10.06 4.06
CA LEU A 1077 -19.39 -10.35 4.66
C LEU A 1077 -18.90 -11.77 4.34
N LEU A 1078 -19.81 -12.75 4.19
CA LEU A 1078 -19.46 -14.12 3.78
C LEU A 1078 -19.22 -14.22 2.27
N GLU A 1079 -20.07 -13.62 1.42
CA GLU A 1079 -19.92 -13.71 -0.05
C GLU A 1079 -18.64 -13.02 -0.54
N ALA A 1080 -18.10 -12.06 0.22
CA ALA A 1080 -16.90 -11.32 -0.15
C ALA A 1080 -15.58 -11.93 0.40
N GLY A 1081 -15.62 -13.02 1.18
CA GLY A 1081 -14.41 -13.70 1.67
C GLY A 1081 -13.53 -12.87 2.63
N ILE A 1082 -14.03 -11.76 3.19
CA ILE A 1082 -13.25 -10.78 3.99
C ILE A 1082 -13.10 -11.22 5.46
N GLY A 1083 -13.70 -12.35 5.85
CA GLY A 1083 -13.74 -12.85 7.22
C GLY A 1083 -12.38 -13.18 7.86
N LYS A 1084 -11.26 -12.95 7.17
CA LYS A 1084 -9.89 -13.06 7.72
C LYS A 1084 -9.13 -11.73 7.73
N LEU A 1085 -9.72 -10.63 7.23
CA LEU A 1085 -9.01 -9.37 6.93
C LEU A 1085 -9.38 -8.20 7.86
N ILE A 1086 -10.36 -8.35 8.77
CA ILE A 1086 -10.68 -7.33 9.78
C ILE A 1086 -9.89 -7.65 11.06
N PRO A 1087 -8.98 -6.77 11.53
CA PRO A 1087 -8.27 -7.01 12.78
C PRO A 1087 -9.25 -7.22 13.96
N LEU A 1088 -9.06 -8.30 14.72
CA LEU A 1088 -9.90 -8.76 15.84
C LEU A 1088 -10.37 -7.63 16.77
N LYS A 1089 -9.48 -6.67 17.05
CA LYS A 1089 -9.75 -5.49 17.89
C LYS A 1089 -10.97 -4.67 17.49
N TYR A 1090 -11.37 -4.68 16.21
CA TYR A 1090 -12.53 -3.94 15.71
C TYR A 1090 -13.84 -4.73 15.86
N VAL A 1091 -13.78 -6.05 15.75
CA VAL A 1091 -14.90 -6.96 16.03
C VAL A 1091 -15.23 -6.93 17.52
N ASP A 1092 -14.21 -6.97 18.39
CA ASP A 1092 -14.36 -6.78 19.84
C ASP A 1092 -15.00 -5.43 20.20
N LYS A 1093 -14.65 -4.36 19.46
CA LYS A 1093 -15.19 -3.02 19.67
C LYS A 1093 -16.67 -2.93 19.29
N LEU A 1094 -17.09 -3.59 18.22
CA LEU A 1094 -18.48 -3.68 17.79
C LEU A 1094 -19.33 -4.49 18.78
N GLU A 1095 -18.82 -5.65 19.23
CA GLU A 1095 -19.49 -6.50 20.23
C GLU A 1095 -19.78 -5.71 21.52
N LYS A 1096 -18.76 -5.04 22.06
CA LYS A 1096 -18.88 -4.23 23.30
C LYS A 1096 -19.90 -3.09 23.15
N LYS A 1097 -19.97 -2.45 21.98
CA LYS A 1097 -20.95 -1.39 21.71
C LYS A 1097 -22.38 -1.93 21.61
N LEU A 1098 -22.59 -3.09 20.97
CA LEU A 1098 -23.90 -3.74 20.88
C LEU A 1098 -24.39 -4.21 22.25
N LEU A 1099 -23.52 -4.81 23.05
CA LEU A 1099 -23.82 -5.22 24.43
C LEU A 1099 -24.31 -4.04 25.28
N ARG A 1100 -23.62 -2.89 25.18
CA ARG A 1100 -24.03 -1.67 25.89
C ARG A 1100 -25.40 -1.18 25.45
N LYS A 1101 -25.70 -1.19 24.15
CA LYS A 1101 -27.00 -0.76 23.60
C LYS A 1101 -28.13 -1.70 24.02
N MET A 1102 -27.89 -3.01 23.97
CA MET A 1102 -28.79 -4.06 24.46
C MET A 1102 -29.20 -3.80 25.91
N ASN A 1103 -28.23 -3.66 26.81
CA ASN A 1103 -28.49 -3.41 28.24
C ASN A 1103 -29.27 -2.11 28.48
N VAL A 1104 -28.97 -1.05 27.74
CA VAL A 1104 -29.71 0.22 27.84
C VAL A 1104 -31.17 0.06 27.36
N SER A 1105 -31.42 -0.67 26.28
CA SER A 1105 -32.78 -0.92 25.79
C SER A 1105 -33.59 -1.83 26.71
N ALA A 1106 -32.97 -2.86 27.30
CA ALA A 1106 -33.60 -3.75 28.29
C ALA A 1106 -34.10 -2.96 29.51
N ASN A 1107 -33.23 -2.15 30.10
CA ASN A 1107 -33.57 -1.31 31.26
C ASN A 1107 -34.70 -0.32 30.96
N LYS A 1108 -34.72 0.25 29.75
CA LYS A 1108 -35.80 1.15 29.32
C LYS A 1108 -37.11 0.39 29.13
N ALA A 1109 -37.10 -0.77 28.49
CA ALA A 1109 -38.29 -1.61 28.32
C ALA A 1109 -38.89 -1.99 29.69
N GLU A 1110 -38.07 -2.44 30.62
CA GLU A 1110 -38.54 -2.84 31.95
C GLU A 1110 -39.13 -1.66 32.75
N LYS A 1111 -38.51 -0.48 32.66
CA LYS A 1111 -39.07 0.76 33.23
C LYS A 1111 -40.47 1.06 32.71
N TYR A 1112 -40.72 0.89 31.41
CA TYR A 1112 -42.05 1.11 30.84
C TYR A 1112 -43.03 -0.03 31.14
N LYS A 1113 -42.57 -1.28 31.26
CA LYS A 1113 -43.37 -2.42 31.76
C LYS A 1113 -43.92 -2.14 33.17
N ARG A 1114 -43.06 -1.70 34.09
CA ARG A 1114 -43.46 -1.31 35.47
C ARG A 1114 -44.44 -0.14 35.49
N ARG A 1115 -44.27 0.84 34.59
CA ARG A 1115 -45.21 1.96 34.47
C ARG A 1115 -46.58 1.52 33.97
N MET A 1116 -46.65 0.55 33.06
CA MET A 1116 -47.91 -0.03 32.57
C MET A 1116 -48.61 -0.89 33.62
N ALA A 1117 -47.89 -1.55 34.52
CA ALA A 1117 -48.51 -2.28 35.64
C ALA A 1117 -49.29 -1.35 36.59
N ASN A 1118 -48.86 -0.10 36.71
CA ASN A 1118 -49.48 0.93 37.55
C ASN A 1118 -50.45 1.86 36.78
N ASP A 1119 -50.80 1.51 35.54
CA ASP A 1119 -51.56 2.40 34.65
C ASP A 1119 -53.09 2.29 34.81
N SER A 1120 -53.61 1.40 35.67
CA SER A 1120 -55.06 1.19 35.89
C SER A 1120 -55.83 2.45 36.31
N HIS A 1121 -55.14 3.44 36.89
CA HIS A 1121 -55.71 4.72 37.35
C HIS A 1121 -55.33 5.92 36.46
N ARG A 1122 -54.68 5.71 35.29
CA ARG A 1122 -54.21 6.80 34.40
C ARG A 1122 -55.07 6.99 33.16
N ASN A 1123 -55.02 8.19 32.56
CA ASN A 1123 -55.79 8.49 31.34
C ASN A 1123 -55.36 7.64 30.13
N LYS A 1124 -56.32 7.35 29.22
CA LYS A 1124 -56.11 6.50 28.03
C LYS A 1124 -54.92 6.93 27.15
N LYS A 1125 -54.64 8.24 27.07
CA LYS A 1125 -53.51 8.78 26.29
C LYS A 1125 -52.16 8.38 26.88
N THR A 1126 -52.04 8.37 28.21
CA THR A 1126 -50.82 7.97 28.93
C THR A 1126 -50.61 6.46 28.85
N GLN A 1127 -51.69 5.67 29.00
CA GLN A 1127 -51.65 4.22 28.83
C GLN A 1127 -51.15 3.82 27.44
N LYS A 1128 -51.72 4.42 26.38
CA LYS A 1128 -51.31 4.18 24.99
C LYS A 1128 -49.85 4.57 24.75
N ARG A 1129 -49.39 5.71 25.30
CA ARG A 1129 -48.00 6.16 25.20
C ARG A 1129 -47.02 5.19 25.87
N ASN A 1130 -47.33 4.73 27.08
CA ASN A 1130 -46.48 3.78 27.80
C ASN A 1130 -46.43 2.42 27.08
N GLN A 1131 -47.56 1.96 26.52
CA GLN A 1131 -47.63 0.75 25.71
C GLN A 1131 -46.81 0.86 24.42
N THR A 1132 -46.87 1.99 23.71
CA THR A 1132 -46.05 2.23 22.50
C THR A 1132 -44.57 2.25 22.85
N LYS A 1133 -44.17 2.97 23.92
CA LYS A 1133 -42.77 3.04 24.35
C LYS A 1133 -42.22 1.70 24.84
N PHE A 1134 -43.04 0.90 25.53
CA PHE A 1134 -42.68 -0.46 25.91
C PHE A 1134 -42.43 -1.33 24.67
N LYS A 1135 -43.33 -1.31 23.68
CA LYS A 1135 -43.16 -2.04 22.42
C LYS A 1135 -41.88 -1.62 21.69
N GLU A 1136 -41.64 -0.31 21.53
CA GLU A 1136 -40.43 0.26 20.90
C GLU A 1136 -39.14 -0.24 21.58
N TYR A 1137 -39.01 -0.08 22.90
CA TYR A 1137 -37.78 -0.49 23.60
C TYR A 1137 -37.62 -2.01 23.71
N SER A 1138 -38.73 -2.76 23.78
CA SER A 1138 -38.69 -4.22 23.74
C SER A 1138 -38.25 -4.75 22.38
N GLY A 1139 -38.66 -4.11 21.28
CA GLY A 1139 -38.21 -4.40 19.93
C GLY A 1139 -36.74 -4.09 19.73
N GLN A 1140 -36.29 -2.89 20.16
CA GLN A 1140 -34.88 -2.52 20.17
C GLN A 1140 -34.02 -3.52 20.95
N ASN A 1141 -34.47 -3.95 22.13
CA ASN A 1141 -33.73 -4.92 22.92
C ASN A 1141 -33.57 -6.24 22.16
N ARG A 1142 -34.65 -6.78 21.58
CA ARG A 1142 -34.57 -8.03 20.79
C ARG A 1142 -33.62 -7.91 19.60
N SER A 1143 -33.66 -6.81 18.85
CA SER A 1143 -32.77 -6.58 17.70
C SER A 1143 -31.30 -6.44 18.13
N TYR A 1144 -31.02 -5.68 19.20
CA TYR A 1144 -29.67 -5.57 19.74
C TYR A 1144 -29.17 -6.89 20.33
N THR A 1145 -30.03 -7.69 20.97
CA THR A 1145 -29.67 -9.03 21.47
C THR A 1145 -29.31 -9.97 20.32
N ARG A 1146 -30.09 -10.01 19.23
CA ARG A 1146 -29.77 -10.85 18.05
C ARG A 1146 -28.47 -10.41 17.36
N ALA A 1147 -28.28 -9.10 17.19
CA ALA A 1147 -27.03 -8.56 16.62
C ALA A 1147 -25.82 -8.83 17.52
N TYR A 1148 -25.96 -8.64 18.84
CA TYR A 1148 -24.93 -8.93 19.82
C TYR A 1148 -24.55 -10.42 19.82
N MET A 1149 -25.54 -11.33 19.88
CA MET A 1149 -25.30 -12.77 19.86
C MET A 1149 -24.56 -13.21 18.61
N GLY A 1150 -24.97 -12.71 17.44
CA GLY A 1150 -24.32 -13.10 16.20
C GLY A 1150 -22.92 -12.49 15.99
N VAL A 1151 -22.69 -11.23 16.39
CA VAL A 1151 -21.35 -10.63 16.39
C VAL A 1151 -20.44 -11.31 17.40
N ARG A 1152 -20.96 -11.68 18.57
CA ARG A 1152 -20.24 -12.50 19.56
C ARG A 1152 -19.88 -13.86 18.98
N THR A 1153 -20.80 -14.55 18.30
CA THR A 1153 -20.51 -15.83 17.63
C THR A 1153 -19.41 -15.69 16.57
N VAL A 1154 -19.41 -14.60 15.78
CA VAL A 1154 -18.33 -14.29 14.82
C VAL A 1154 -17.03 -13.94 15.54
N ASN A 1155 -17.08 -13.21 16.64
CA ASN A 1155 -15.90 -12.86 17.42
C ASN A 1155 -15.26 -14.09 18.07
N GLU A 1156 -16.09 -14.99 18.63
CA GLU A 1156 -15.65 -16.30 19.10
C GLU A 1156 -15.07 -17.10 17.92
N ALA A 1157 -15.71 -17.12 16.75
CA ALA A 1157 -15.18 -17.78 15.55
C ALA A 1157 -13.80 -17.25 15.10
N TYR A 1158 -13.61 -15.93 15.14
CA TYR A 1158 -12.34 -15.27 14.83
C TYR A 1158 -11.23 -15.61 15.85
N LYS A 1159 -11.59 -15.73 17.13
CA LYS A 1159 -10.68 -16.18 18.19
C LYS A 1159 -10.33 -17.66 18.09
N ILE A 1160 -11.13 -18.41 17.33
CA ILE A 1160 -11.11 -19.87 17.17
C ILE A 1160 -10.64 -20.25 15.74
N GLY A 1161 -10.02 -19.36 14.96
CA GLY A 1161 -9.20 -19.74 13.79
C GLY A 1161 -9.79 -20.68 12.70
N GLY A 1162 -11.11 -20.86 12.51
CA GLY A 1162 -11.60 -21.86 11.53
C GLY A 1162 -13.13 -21.96 11.31
N ALA A 1163 -13.51 -22.66 10.23
CA ALA A 1163 -14.86 -22.71 9.63
C ALA A 1163 -15.92 -23.55 10.36
N GLU A 1164 -15.61 -24.21 11.48
CA GLU A 1164 -16.63 -24.93 12.28
C GLU A 1164 -17.75 -24.02 12.79
N ALA A 1165 -17.44 -22.74 13.02
CA ALA A 1165 -18.45 -21.74 13.39
C ALA A 1165 -19.40 -21.40 12.23
N LEU A 1166 -18.98 -21.54 10.96
CA LEU A 1166 -19.82 -21.34 9.78
C LEU A 1166 -20.85 -22.47 9.63
N GLN A 1167 -20.52 -23.71 10.02
CA GLN A 1167 -21.49 -24.81 10.10
C GLN A 1167 -22.53 -24.59 11.21
N ARG A 1168 -22.11 -24.10 12.39
CA ARG A 1168 -23.04 -23.72 13.47
C ARG A 1168 -23.92 -22.53 13.08
N LEU A 1169 -23.40 -21.62 12.25
CA LEU A 1169 -24.16 -20.52 11.64
C LEU A 1169 -25.22 -21.04 10.65
N ASN A 1170 -24.87 -22.03 9.81
CA ASN A 1170 -25.81 -22.66 8.87
C ASN A 1170 -26.92 -23.46 9.58
N LEU A 1171 -26.61 -24.09 10.73
CA LEU A 1171 -27.59 -24.80 11.57
C LEU A 1171 -28.57 -23.83 12.27
N TYR A 1172 -28.09 -22.67 12.72
CA TYR A 1172 -28.95 -21.62 13.31
C TYR A 1172 -29.81 -20.91 12.25
N ILE A 1173 -29.31 -20.76 11.02
CA ILE A 1173 -30.05 -20.19 9.87
C ILE A 1173 -31.18 -21.13 9.39
N SER A 1174 -31.06 -22.44 9.61
CA SER A 1174 -31.98 -23.45 9.05
C SER A 1174 -33.08 -23.93 9.99
N SER A 1175 -33.01 -23.71 11.32
CA SER A 1175 -34.12 -24.05 12.24
C SER A 1175 -34.04 -23.30 13.59
N PRO A 1176 -35.14 -22.70 14.10
CA PRO A 1176 -35.13 -21.83 15.28
C PRO A 1176 -35.28 -22.60 16.63
N SER A 1177 -34.74 -23.80 16.74
CA SER A 1177 -34.80 -24.61 17.98
C SER A 1177 -33.49 -24.57 18.77
N PRO A 1178 -33.52 -24.75 20.11
CA PRO A 1178 -32.30 -24.77 20.93
C PRO A 1178 -31.40 -25.96 20.59
N ILE A 1179 -30.10 -25.71 20.50
CA ILE A 1179 -29.07 -26.74 20.32
C ILE A 1179 -28.76 -27.37 21.70
N PRO A 1180 -28.85 -28.70 21.87
CA PRO A 1180 -28.44 -29.36 23.12
C PRO A 1180 -26.93 -29.22 23.37
N GLY A 1181 -26.54 -28.86 24.59
CA GLY A 1181 -25.13 -28.85 25.02
C GLY A 1181 -24.50 -27.47 25.27
N ILE A 1182 -25.23 -26.37 25.07
CA ILE A 1182 -24.85 -25.04 25.58
C ILE A 1182 -25.74 -24.75 26.79
N GLU A 1183 -25.26 -25.03 28.00
CA GLU A 1183 -25.89 -24.52 29.22
C GLU A 1183 -25.65 -23.01 29.31
N VAL A 1184 -26.55 -22.24 28.71
CA VAL A 1184 -26.78 -20.85 29.08
C VAL A 1184 -27.83 -20.86 30.18
N GLY A 1185 -27.50 -20.24 31.33
CA GLY A 1185 -28.40 -20.08 32.46
C GLY A 1185 -29.83 -19.74 32.04
N THR A 1186 -30.77 -20.41 32.70
CA THR A 1186 -32.20 -20.58 32.42
C THR A 1186 -32.97 -19.37 31.84
N PRO A 1187 -33.94 -19.62 30.93
CA PRO A 1187 -34.80 -18.62 30.31
C PRO A 1187 -36.05 -18.33 31.17
N GLU A 1188 -35.97 -17.40 32.12
CA GLU A 1188 -37.13 -17.02 32.95
C GLU A 1188 -37.73 -15.64 32.65
N ILE A 1189 -37.31 -14.95 31.59
CA ILE A 1189 -37.81 -13.59 31.25
C ILE A 1189 -38.74 -13.59 30.02
N LEU A 1190 -39.07 -14.76 29.45
CA LEU A 1190 -39.98 -14.90 28.30
C LEU A 1190 -41.26 -15.71 28.63
N LYS A 1191 -41.80 -15.54 29.83
CA LYS A 1191 -43.25 -15.60 30.08
C LYS A 1191 -43.80 -14.21 30.37
#